data_AF-A0A0C4E8M2-F1
#
_entry.id   AF-A0A0C4E8M2-F1
#
_cell.length_a   1.000
_cell.length_b   1.000
_cell.length_c   1.000
_cell.angle_alpha   90.00
_cell.angle_beta   90.00
_cell.angle_gamma   90.00
#
_symmetry.space_group_name_H-M   'P 1'
#
loop_
_entity.id
_entity.type
_entity.pdbx_description
1 polymer ?
#
loop_
_entity_poly.entity_id
_entity_poly.type
_entity_poly.pdbx_seq_one_letter_code
_entity_poly.pdbx_strand_id
1 'polypeptide(L)'
;MRSHLARHVCRASSCLAGLHARYMSISALAASRERAQRSRACRPLLRIRMPPSRTFFGGFKKPARDVKDHRVLPGYDQLLAYGASETDNVRPPAALKLVAALRSFFEAAKFRNDPINSTQAFCALRTLVYLTEKLDKEGHDGYVFKLGSSLGVKDFHRVQEVARRKPAKGDSKSHLELARVAYKCQCLLDSQAANNIGGNVFRRYISGLARLGAATEASELLSAATPDGVPIPREAQKLWMEILEGLAEQDDEATLVQKATELKLQSFHEARRQKIMTSFYAKRGDADAVFEWYHKAKCEPFEPTLLELMRFARRQPAAAGRVNEIFTKLCGNPQIPPPRHTWDVILQWAVSVLGKDVDGIDQTVNLLPATVNYPDTDTLNKMLETAIDMQNPALAERFWLWSIRRGIPHDIRSRALQLEYRLAANDFVGAHSAMEALVAFPREHDHSQEDLDEESTRRGGTSSFDGYSLSVLNKYIRALCPDLAHGQKLLSVLGQVEEFEVTLEPETTAELCVHFLKSDQLYELMDTLSLHALQYSLEERAVVRDALVKYCLDGANSTARVWDGYTLLREYFPDTNRASRVELMDAFFGKRNRPDMAVLVFGHMRAQENPAIRPDAAVYTRALEQLGRHPDRESLGTVHNMLKMDATIQPDTKLYNALMMAYTGCGDPETSLEFWREISGSPDGPTYDSLAILFWTCEKLPFGDERAGEVWAKMMRMEVEVPPYVFGAYCGAVAGNGDVDAVKKLFKEMKGIVGYYPDNSMLRISYNALPNQELQDSFEEWAKQEFPESWAKLEAEVPRSKDSIVARSEFRKPRDELKP
;
A
#
# COMPACT_ATOMS: atom_id res chain seq x y z
N MET A 1 8.34 72.90 45.75
CA MET A 1 9.62 72.32 46.22
C MET A 1 10.50 72.05 45.00
N ARG A 2 11.76 72.48 45.10
CA ARG A 2 12.96 72.30 44.25
C ARG A 2 13.03 70.95 43.49
N SER A 3 13.71 70.72 42.36
CA SER A 3 14.52 71.48 41.39
C SER A 3 15.15 70.47 40.41
N HIS A 4 15.22 70.82 39.11
CA HIS A 4 16.32 70.63 38.14
C HIS A 4 17.33 69.46 38.19
N LEU A 5 17.40 68.72 37.07
CA LEU A 5 18.50 68.71 36.07
C LEU A 5 19.94 68.31 36.49
N ALA A 6 20.40 67.14 36.05
CA ALA A 6 21.80 66.77 35.71
C ALA A 6 21.84 65.32 35.18
N ARG A 7 22.63 64.85 34.21
CA ARG A 7 23.67 65.41 33.33
C ARG A 7 24.01 64.31 32.29
N HIS A 8 24.21 64.73 31.03
CA HIS A 8 25.22 64.32 30.03
C HIS A 8 25.77 62.87 29.99
N VAL A 9 25.60 62.11 28.89
CA VAL A 9 26.31 62.17 27.58
C VAL A 9 27.77 61.69 27.63
N CYS A 10 28.05 60.57 26.93
CA CYS A 10 29.19 60.33 26.01
C CYS A 10 29.06 58.90 25.44
N ARG A 11 28.80 58.75 24.12
CA ARG A 11 29.76 58.57 23.00
C ARG A 11 30.50 57.23 23.07
N ALA A 12 30.19 56.25 22.21
CA ALA A 12 30.53 56.13 20.78
C ALA A 12 32.01 55.84 20.51
N SER A 13 32.26 54.61 20.02
CA SER A 13 33.28 54.21 19.02
C SER A 13 34.77 54.30 19.45
N SER A 14 35.75 53.47 19.04
CA SER A 14 35.93 52.70 17.80
C SER A 14 37.21 51.81 17.87
N CYS A 15 37.23 50.76 17.01
CA CYS A 15 38.36 50.25 16.19
C CYS A 15 39.31 49.14 16.73
N LEU A 16 39.26 47.93 16.15
CA LEU A 16 40.06 47.34 15.02
C LEU A 16 41.41 46.76 15.51
N ALA A 17 41.89 45.55 15.18
CA ALA A 17 41.85 44.68 13.99
C ALA A 17 42.13 43.20 14.38
N GLY A 18 41.91 42.14 13.59
CA GLY A 18 41.49 42.00 12.19
C GLY A 18 41.26 40.52 11.79
N LEU A 19 40.60 40.35 10.63
CA LEU A 19 40.70 39.31 9.57
C LEU A 19 40.79 37.82 9.99
N HIS A 20 40.03 36.84 9.49
CA HIS A 20 39.36 36.70 8.18
C HIS A 20 38.32 35.53 8.20
N ALA A 21 37.23 35.75 7.43
CA ALA A 21 36.53 34.81 6.55
C ALA A 21 35.42 33.84 7.08
N ARG A 22 34.17 34.24 6.77
CA ARG A 22 33.12 33.49 6.00
C ARG A 22 32.47 32.26 6.70
N TYR A 23 31.15 32.15 6.96
CA TYR A 23 29.94 32.77 6.43
C TYR A 23 28.85 32.98 7.53
N MET A 24 28.11 34.08 7.35
CA MET A 24 26.92 34.60 8.05
C MET A 24 25.65 33.77 7.73
N SER A 25 24.85 33.32 8.72
CA SER A 25 23.73 34.00 9.45
C SER A 25 22.41 34.03 8.63
N ILE A 26 21.18 34.08 9.16
CA ILE A 26 20.61 34.73 10.35
C ILE A 26 19.35 33.96 10.79
N SER A 27 19.29 33.65 12.08
CA SER A 27 18.05 33.37 12.81
C SER A 27 17.51 34.67 13.42
N ALA A 28 16.18 34.78 13.42
CA ALA A 28 15.34 35.66 14.23
C ALA A 28 15.26 37.15 13.86
N LEU A 29 14.09 37.56 13.34
CA LEU A 29 13.09 38.33 14.10
C LEU A 29 11.89 38.70 13.20
N ALA A 30 10.78 38.01 13.41
CA ALA A 30 9.44 38.58 13.21
C ALA A 30 8.46 37.86 14.14
N ALA A 31 8.61 38.11 15.45
CA ALA A 31 7.52 37.93 16.38
C ALA A 31 6.61 39.15 16.24
N SER A 32 5.37 38.94 15.81
CA SER A 32 4.25 39.78 16.26
C SER A 32 3.13 38.87 16.73
N ARG A 33 2.71 39.15 17.96
CA ARG A 33 1.70 38.46 18.77
C ARG A 33 0.32 38.71 18.16
N GLU A 34 -0.55 37.71 18.17
CA GLU A 34 -1.76 37.76 19.01
C GLU A 34 -2.54 36.43 19.08
N ARG A 35 -3.09 36.21 20.28
CA ARG A 35 -4.04 35.18 20.74
C ARG A 35 -3.53 33.75 20.96
N ALA A 36 -2.90 33.62 22.12
CA ALA A 36 -3.03 32.44 22.97
C ALA A 36 -4.52 32.09 23.21
N GLN A 37 -4.97 30.98 22.65
CA GLN A 37 -6.07 30.19 23.20
C GLN A 37 -5.52 28.83 23.63
N ARG A 38 -5.40 28.70 24.97
CA ARG A 38 -5.34 27.47 25.77
C ARG A 38 -5.37 26.16 24.96
N SER A 39 -4.20 25.57 24.78
CA SER A 39 -4.05 24.16 24.40
C SER A 39 -4.56 23.28 25.55
N ARG A 40 -5.86 22.95 25.52
CA ARG A 40 -6.32 21.72 26.16
C ARG A 40 -5.67 20.57 25.40
N ALA A 41 -4.89 19.76 26.11
CA ALA A 41 -4.42 18.46 25.64
C ALA A 41 -5.61 17.68 25.09
N CYS A 42 -5.79 17.69 23.77
CA CYS A 42 -6.71 16.81 23.08
C CYS A 42 -5.90 15.64 22.58
N ARG A 43 -6.22 14.46 23.13
CA ARG A 43 -6.01 13.17 22.47
C ARG A 43 -6.39 13.33 20.99
N PRO A 44 -5.63 12.83 20.01
CA PRO A 44 -6.13 12.71 18.66
C PRO A 44 -7.08 11.51 18.65
N LEU A 45 -8.27 11.66 19.23
CA LEU A 45 -9.37 10.81 18.84
C LEU A 45 -9.79 11.33 17.47
N LEU A 46 -9.53 10.55 16.43
CA LEU A 46 -10.05 10.76 15.09
C LEU A 46 -11.58 10.72 15.15
N ARG A 47 -12.21 11.82 15.58
CA ARG A 47 -13.67 11.98 15.50
C ARG A 47 -14.01 12.25 14.05
N ILE A 48 -14.38 11.19 13.34
CA ILE A 48 -14.83 11.24 11.95
C ILE A 48 -16.11 12.06 11.92
N ARG A 49 -16.03 13.28 11.36
CA ARG A 49 -17.17 14.16 11.15
C ARG A 49 -17.49 14.17 9.67
N MET A 50 -18.38 13.28 9.26
CA MET A 50 -19.02 13.40 7.95
C MET A 50 -19.82 14.70 7.89
N PRO A 51 -19.81 15.42 6.74
CA PRO A 51 -20.76 16.50 6.54
C PRO A 51 -22.19 15.92 6.61
N PRO A 52 -23.09 16.50 7.41
CA PRO A 52 -24.43 15.96 7.58
C PRO A 52 -25.18 16.03 6.24
N SER A 53 -25.59 14.87 5.70
CA SER A 53 -26.56 14.83 4.61
C SER A 53 -27.88 15.40 5.14
N ARG A 54 -28.28 16.55 4.60
CA ARG A 54 -29.51 17.25 5.00
C ARG A 54 -30.71 16.49 4.45
N THR A 55 -31.19 15.50 5.21
CA THR A 55 -32.53 14.93 5.02
C THR A 55 -33.56 15.82 5.73
N PHE A 56 -34.57 16.28 4.99
CA PHE A 56 -35.58 17.28 5.40
C PHE A 56 -36.46 16.90 6.62
N PHE A 57 -36.33 15.70 7.17
CA PHE A 57 -37.06 15.20 8.35
C PHE A 57 -36.12 14.83 9.51
N GLY A 58 -35.53 15.83 10.16
CA GLY A 58 -34.50 15.65 11.19
C GLY A 58 -34.96 15.26 12.61
N GLY A 59 -36.27 15.12 12.87
CA GLY A 59 -36.82 15.02 14.23
C GLY A 59 -36.78 13.63 14.89
N PHE A 60 -36.50 12.56 14.15
CA PHE A 60 -36.50 11.18 14.65
C PHE A 60 -35.21 10.41 14.31
N LYS A 61 -34.05 11.09 14.30
CA LYS A 61 -32.77 10.41 14.05
C LYS A 61 -32.33 9.66 15.32
N LYS A 62 -32.17 8.33 15.19
CA LYS A 62 -31.38 7.51 16.13
C LYS A 62 -30.01 8.18 16.34
N PRO A 63 -29.39 8.07 17.53
CA PRO A 63 -28.05 8.59 17.74
C PRO A 63 -27.11 8.09 16.64
N ALA A 64 -26.20 8.95 16.18
CA ALA A 64 -25.21 8.55 15.18
C ALA A 64 -24.46 7.33 15.74
N ARG A 65 -24.37 6.25 14.94
CA ARG A 65 -23.60 5.05 15.32
C ARG A 65 -22.16 5.50 15.55
N ASP A 66 -21.65 5.26 16.75
CA ASP A 66 -20.25 5.50 17.07
C ASP A 66 -19.39 4.48 16.29
N VAL A 67 -18.35 5.00 15.63
CA VAL A 67 -17.38 4.20 14.88
C VAL A 67 -16.56 3.40 15.87
N LYS A 68 -16.24 2.14 15.53
CA LYS A 68 -15.43 1.28 16.39
C LYS A 68 -14.05 1.90 16.65
N ASP A 69 -13.62 1.84 17.90
CA ASP A 69 -12.30 2.31 18.33
C ASP A 69 -11.18 1.53 17.62
N HIS A 70 -10.06 2.20 17.38
CA HIS A 70 -8.91 1.60 16.73
C HIS A 70 -8.30 0.48 17.58
N ARG A 71 -8.15 -0.72 17.00
CA ARG A 71 -7.48 -1.86 17.65
C ARG A 71 -5.95 -1.76 17.50
N VAL A 72 -5.33 -0.95 18.36
CA VAL A 72 -3.87 -0.81 18.43
C VAL A 72 -3.29 -1.78 19.47
N LEU A 73 -2.17 -2.43 19.15
CA LEU A 73 -1.43 -3.22 20.15
C LEU A 73 -1.03 -2.30 21.32
N PRO A 74 -1.28 -2.69 22.58
CA PRO A 74 -1.11 -1.80 23.71
C PRO A 74 0.32 -1.28 23.80
N GLY A 75 0.49 0.04 23.75
CA GLY A 75 1.78 0.72 23.81
C GLY A 75 2.37 1.08 22.45
N TYR A 76 1.88 0.51 21.34
CA TYR A 76 2.37 0.84 19.99
C TYR A 76 2.09 2.31 19.62
N ASP A 77 0.94 2.83 20.03
CA ASP A 77 0.52 4.22 19.92
C ASP A 77 1.52 5.20 20.57
N GLN A 78 2.18 4.82 21.66
CA GLN A 78 3.25 5.63 22.25
C GLN A 78 4.56 5.54 21.47
N LEU A 79 4.86 4.40 20.84
CA LEU A 79 6.02 4.24 19.96
C LEU A 79 5.84 5.08 18.68
N LEU A 80 4.62 5.13 18.14
CA LEU A 80 4.26 6.01 17.02
C LEU A 80 4.37 7.49 17.40
N ALA A 81 3.85 7.87 18.57
CA ALA A 81 3.96 9.24 19.06
C ALA A 81 5.43 9.67 19.25
N TYR A 82 6.31 8.75 19.64
CA TYR A 82 7.75 9.01 19.66
C TYR A 82 8.30 9.25 18.25
N GLY A 83 7.99 8.37 17.30
CA GLY A 83 8.42 8.53 15.91
C GLY A 83 8.01 9.88 15.32
N ALA A 84 6.77 10.31 15.55
CA ALA A 84 6.27 11.62 15.15
C ALA A 84 7.00 12.77 15.85
N SER A 85 7.24 12.66 17.17
CA SER A 85 7.99 13.71 17.89
C SER A 85 9.42 13.88 17.38
N GLU A 86 10.04 12.80 16.91
CA GLU A 86 11.39 12.81 16.36
C GLU A 86 11.43 13.44 14.97
N THR A 87 10.45 13.14 14.09
CA THR A 87 10.35 13.79 12.77
C THR A 87 10.07 15.28 12.89
N ASP A 88 9.25 15.66 13.86
CA ASP A 88 8.81 17.05 14.03
C ASP A 88 9.80 17.88 14.85
N ASN A 89 10.91 17.27 15.30
CA ASN A 89 11.88 17.86 16.23
C ASN A 89 11.22 18.42 17.51
N VAL A 90 10.14 17.79 17.96
CA VAL A 90 9.40 18.14 19.17
C VAL A 90 9.95 17.36 20.36
N ARG A 91 9.74 17.87 21.58
CA ARG A 91 10.15 17.19 22.81
C ARG A 91 9.55 15.76 22.85
N PRO A 92 10.38 14.71 22.96
CA PRO A 92 9.90 13.34 22.97
C PRO A 92 9.15 13.00 24.27
N PRO A 93 8.31 11.95 24.27
CA PRO A 93 7.68 11.43 25.47
C PRO A 93 8.69 11.07 26.55
N ALA A 94 8.25 11.09 27.81
CA ALA A 94 9.09 10.72 28.95
C ALA A 94 9.63 9.28 28.79
N ALA A 95 10.93 9.07 29.05
CA ALA A 95 11.58 7.77 28.86
C ALA A 95 10.90 6.63 29.63
N LEU A 96 10.39 6.89 30.85
CA LEU A 96 9.64 5.89 31.63
C LEU A 96 8.35 5.45 30.95
N LYS A 97 7.66 6.35 30.22
CA LYS A 97 6.46 6.01 29.46
C LYS A 97 6.82 5.15 28.25
N LEU A 98 7.89 5.48 27.53
CA LEU A 98 8.38 4.69 26.40
C LEU A 98 8.80 3.28 26.82
N VAL A 99 9.44 3.14 27.98
CA VAL A 99 9.79 1.83 28.55
C VAL A 99 8.55 1.01 28.89
N ALA A 100 7.56 1.61 29.55
CA ALA A 100 6.30 0.93 29.86
C ALA A 100 5.55 0.51 28.59
N ALA A 101 5.54 1.36 27.57
CA ALA A 101 4.94 1.08 26.27
C ALA A 101 5.65 -0.05 25.52
N LEU A 102 6.99 -0.07 25.52
CA LEU A 102 7.77 -1.13 24.89
C LEU A 102 7.48 -2.49 25.54
N ARG A 103 7.37 -2.50 26.88
CA ARG A 103 6.99 -3.70 27.64
C ARG A 103 5.60 -4.20 27.28
N SER A 104 4.59 -3.33 27.35
CA SER A 104 3.20 -3.73 27.04
C SER A 104 3.09 -4.23 25.59
N PHE A 105 3.82 -3.60 24.67
CA PHE A 105 3.82 -3.97 23.26
C PHE A 105 4.38 -5.37 23.03
N PHE A 106 5.58 -5.68 23.54
CA PHE A 106 6.17 -7.01 23.38
C PHE A 106 5.51 -8.09 24.25
N GLU A 107 4.90 -7.73 25.39
CA GLU A 107 4.07 -8.65 26.17
C GLU A 107 2.82 -9.06 25.39
N ALA A 108 2.12 -8.09 24.78
CA ALA A 108 0.95 -8.37 23.95
C ALA A 108 1.31 -9.13 22.67
N ALA A 109 2.40 -8.77 22.00
CA ALA A 109 2.85 -9.47 20.80
C ALA A 109 3.31 -10.91 21.12
N LYS A 110 3.94 -11.13 22.29
CA LYS A 110 4.27 -12.47 22.74
C LYS A 110 3.02 -13.29 23.05
N PHE A 111 2.05 -12.70 23.74
CA PHE A 111 0.79 -13.32 24.13
C PHE A 111 -0.04 -13.74 22.90
N ARG A 112 -0.21 -12.85 21.92
CA ARG A 112 -0.94 -13.12 20.68
C ARG A 112 -0.26 -14.14 19.76
N ASN A 113 1.02 -14.45 20.01
CA ASN A 113 1.85 -15.30 19.16
C ASN A 113 2.05 -14.84 17.69
N ASP A 114 1.47 -13.70 17.31
CA ASP A 114 1.60 -13.12 15.97
C ASP A 114 3.01 -12.57 15.68
N PRO A 115 3.45 -12.57 14.42
CA PRO A 115 4.64 -11.83 13.99
C PRO A 115 4.37 -10.33 13.99
N ILE A 116 5.34 -9.54 14.43
CA ILE A 116 5.30 -8.08 14.34
C ILE A 116 5.51 -7.66 12.88
N ASN A 117 4.81 -6.63 12.41
CA ASN A 117 4.98 -6.12 11.05
C ASN A 117 6.27 -5.27 10.91
N SER A 118 6.73 -4.97 9.68
CA SER A 118 7.99 -4.24 9.47
C SER A 118 8.00 -2.81 10.04
N THR A 119 6.85 -2.13 10.07
CA THR A 119 6.73 -0.76 10.60
C THR A 119 6.78 -0.71 12.11
N GLN A 120 6.10 -1.65 12.79
CA GLN A 120 6.17 -1.86 14.22
C GLN A 120 7.59 -2.25 14.64
N ALA A 121 8.26 -3.13 13.89
CA ALA A 121 9.66 -3.48 14.13
C ALA A 121 10.58 -2.26 13.99
N PHE A 122 10.36 -1.41 12.98
CA PHE A 122 11.10 -0.17 12.79
C PHE A 122 10.88 0.85 13.91
N CYS A 123 9.63 1.08 14.33
CA CYS A 123 9.32 1.96 15.46
C CYS A 123 9.92 1.43 16.76
N ALA A 124 9.81 0.12 17.02
CA ALA A 124 10.41 -0.52 18.18
C ALA A 124 11.95 -0.37 18.16
N LEU A 125 12.60 -0.59 17.01
CA LEU A 125 14.04 -0.40 16.85
C LEU A 125 14.45 1.04 17.17
N ARG A 126 13.81 2.05 16.59
CA ARG A 126 14.12 3.46 16.86
C ARG A 126 13.96 3.81 18.34
N THR A 127 12.86 3.36 18.96
CA THR A 127 12.63 3.61 20.39
C THR A 127 13.67 2.93 21.26
N LEU A 128 14.09 1.71 20.91
CA LEU A 128 15.11 0.97 21.64
C LEU A 128 16.48 1.64 21.50
N VAL A 129 16.87 2.04 20.28
CA VAL A 129 18.12 2.79 20.01
C VAL A 129 18.15 4.08 20.81
N TYR A 130 17.08 4.87 20.83
CA TYR A 130 17.02 6.10 21.61
C TYR A 130 17.12 5.88 23.12
N LEU A 131 16.46 4.84 23.63
CA LEU A 131 16.58 4.44 25.03
C LEU A 131 18.00 3.98 25.38
N THR A 132 18.75 3.46 24.40
CA THR A 132 20.15 3.05 24.57
C THR A 132 21.15 4.20 24.39
N GLU A 133 20.99 5.11 23.42
CA GLU A 133 21.93 6.21 23.13
C GLU A 133 21.91 7.32 24.21
N LYS A 134 20.76 7.53 24.87
CA LYS A 134 20.70 8.42 26.03
C LYS A 134 21.51 7.92 27.24
N LEU A 135 22.03 6.70 27.19
CA LEU A 135 22.92 6.14 28.21
C LEU A 135 24.38 6.60 28.01
N ASP A 136 24.81 6.97 26.80
CA ASP A 136 26.21 7.30 26.48
C ASP A 136 26.59 8.76 26.79
N LYS A 137 25.62 9.66 26.93
CA LYS A 137 25.88 11.10 27.13
C LYS A 137 26.06 11.53 28.60
N GLU A 138 25.90 10.61 29.56
CA GLU A 138 26.29 10.82 30.97
C GLU A 138 27.69 10.23 31.20
N GLY A 139 28.72 10.90 30.66
CA GLY A 139 30.10 10.42 30.65
C GLY A 139 30.69 10.11 32.04
N HIS A 140 30.73 8.83 32.38
CA HIS A 140 31.67 8.28 33.35
C HIS A 140 32.23 6.94 32.86
N ASP A 141 33.55 6.89 32.70
CA ASP A 141 34.34 5.69 32.49
C ASP A 141 34.15 4.73 33.68
N GLY A 142 33.55 3.57 33.41
CA GLY A 142 33.30 2.54 34.40
C GLY A 142 31.92 1.94 34.19
N TYR A 143 31.87 0.71 33.68
CA TYR A 143 30.66 -0.08 33.48
C TYR A 143 29.83 -0.19 34.76
N VAL A 144 28.97 0.78 35.01
CA VAL A 144 27.78 0.66 35.84
C VAL A 144 26.66 1.34 35.06
N PHE A 145 26.09 0.58 34.12
CA PHE A 145 24.78 0.86 33.54
C PHE A 145 23.83 1.28 34.67
N LYS A 146 23.26 2.49 34.61
CA LYS A 146 22.04 2.80 35.37
C LYS A 146 20.84 2.06 34.75
N LEU A 147 20.95 0.75 34.51
CA LEU A 147 19.82 -0.15 34.26
C LEU A 147 19.25 -0.67 35.60
N GLY A 148 19.18 0.20 36.60
CA GLY A 148 18.69 -0.12 37.93
C GLY A 148 17.18 0.06 38.11
N SER A 149 16.42 0.50 37.10
CA SER A 149 14.98 0.74 37.31
C SER A 149 14.04 0.68 36.10
N SER A 150 14.47 0.48 34.85
CA SER A 150 13.51 0.58 33.72
C SER A 150 13.43 -0.61 32.76
N LEU A 151 14.50 -1.15 32.17
CA LEU A 151 14.45 -2.35 31.30
C LEU A 151 15.33 -3.45 31.90
N GLY A 152 14.92 -4.72 31.82
CA GLY A 152 15.67 -5.85 32.37
C GLY A 152 15.97 -6.92 31.32
N VAL A 153 16.76 -7.94 31.70
CA VAL A 153 17.09 -9.10 30.84
C VAL A 153 15.83 -9.79 30.30
N LYS A 154 14.74 -9.83 31.10
CA LYS A 154 13.44 -10.38 30.69
C LYS A 154 12.78 -9.60 29.56
N ASP A 155 13.02 -8.29 29.45
CA ASP A 155 12.45 -7.46 28.39
C ASP A 155 13.15 -7.75 27.05
N PHE A 156 14.48 -7.82 27.04
CA PHE A 156 15.26 -8.21 25.85
C PHE A 156 14.99 -9.65 25.41
N HIS A 157 14.74 -10.56 26.37
CA HIS A 157 14.27 -11.92 26.07
C HIS A 157 12.98 -11.90 25.25
N ARG A 158 12.00 -11.07 25.65
CA ARG A 158 10.74 -10.92 24.92
C ARG A 158 10.96 -10.29 23.55
N VAL A 159 11.80 -9.27 23.45
CA VAL A 159 12.13 -8.62 22.16
C VAL A 159 12.73 -9.63 21.19
N GLN A 160 13.74 -10.41 21.60
CA GLN A 160 14.35 -11.44 20.74
C GLN A 160 13.37 -12.55 20.34
N GLU A 161 12.53 -12.98 21.28
CA GLU A 161 11.54 -14.03 21.03
C GLU A 161 10.51 -13.63 19.98
N VAL A 162 10.09 -12.36 19.97
CA VAL A 162 9.14 -11.86 18.98
C VAL A 162 9.85 -11.45 17.68
N ALA A 163 11.03 -10.84 17.76
CA ALA A 163 11.78 -10.39 16.58
C ALA A 163 12.21 -11.55 15.65
N ARG A 164 12.44 -12.76 16.17
CA ARG A 164 12.78 -13.93 15.32
C ARG A 164 11.60 -14.45 14.49
N ARG A 165 10.37 -14.01 14.75
CA ARG A 165 9.19 -14.45 13.99
C ARG A 165 9.20 -13.72 12.65
N LYS A 166 9.23 -14.49 11.56
CA LYS A 166 9.23 -13.95 10.20
C LYS A 166 7.91 -13.21 9.95
N PRO A 167 7.92 -11.96 9.44
CA PRO A 167 6.69 -11.28 9.05
C PRO A 167 6.02 -12.05 7.91
N ALA A 168 4.68 -12.08 7.89
CA ALA A 168 3.92 -12.74 6.83
C ALA A 168 4.11 -12.08 5.46
N LYS A 169 4.29 -10.75 5.44
CA LYS A 169 4.55 -9.93 4.25
C LYS A 169 5.54 -8.80 4.60
N GLY A 170 6.43 -8.46 3.67
CA GLY A 170 7.36 -7.32 3.75
C GLY A 170 8.81 -7.62 4.14
N ASP A 171 9.63 -6.57 4.13
CA ASP A 171 11.07 -6.65 4.39
C ASP A 171 11.40 -7.08 5.83
N SER A 172 12.33 -8.04 5.97
CA SER A 172 12.83 -8.54 7.27
C SER A 172 14.01 -7.73 7.84
N LYS A 173 14.44 -6.66 7.16
CA LYS A 173 15.62 -5.85 7.53
C LYS A 173 15.48 -5.20 8.91
N SER A 174 14.32 -4.62 9.21
CA SER A 174 14.07 -3.98 10.50
C SER A 174 14.03 -4.99 11.65
N HIS A 175 13.52 -6.20 11.41
CA HIS A 175 13.56 -7.30 12.38
C HIS A 175 14.98 -7.80 12.63
N LEU A 176 15.82 -7.88 11.59
CA LEU A 176 17.24 -8.23 11.72
C LEU A 176 17.99 -7.24 12.62
N GLU A 177 17.86 -5.95 12.34
CA GLU A 177 18.50 -4.90 13.15
C GLU A 177 17.98 -4.88 14.58
N LEU A 178 16.66 -5.08 14.78
CA LEU A 178 16.07 -5.20 16.10
C LEU A 178 16.67 -6.39 16.88
N ALA A 179 16.83 -7.54 16.24
CA ALA A 179 17.46 -8.71 16.85
C ALA A 179 18.94 -8.47 17.20
N ARG A 180 19.70 -7.79 16.33
CA ARG A 180 21.10 -7.40 16.55
C ARG A 180 21.26 -6.48 17.75
N VAL A 181 20.48 -5.40 17.82
CA VAL A 181 20.55 -4.45 18.93
C VAL A 181 20.09 -5.11 20.23
N ALA A 182 19.00 -5.89 20.21
CA ALA A 182 18.53 -6.59 21.40
C ALA A 182 19.56 -7.60 21.95
N TYR A 183 20.29 -8.31 21.08
CA TYR A 183 21.38 -9.20 21.48
C TYR A 183 22.54 -8.43 22.12
N LYS A 184 23.03 -7.37 21.47
CA LYS A 184 24.11 -6.52 22.00
C LYS A 184 23.76 -5.97 23.39
N CYS A 185 22.57 -5.39 23.55
CA CYS A 185 22.11 -4.86 24.83
C CYS A 185 22.02 -5.93 25.92
N GLN A 186 21.58 -7.14 25.57
CA GLN A 186 21.48 -8.24 26.53
C GLN A 186 22.86 -8.75 26.98
N CYS A 187 23.83 -8.86 26.07
CA CYS A 187 25.21 -9.23 26.40
C CYS A 187 25.89 -8.20 27.31
N LEU A 188 25.55 -6.91 27.17
CA LEU A 188 26.07 -5.86 28.03
C LEU A 188 25.52 -5.91 29.47
N LEU A 189 24.30 -6.45 29.64
CA LEU A 189 23.64 -6.55 30.95
C LEU A 189 23.96 -7.85 31.70
N ASP A 190 24.25 -8.90 30.96
CA ASP A 190 24.61 -10.20 31.48
C ASP A 190 25.96 -10.61 30.88
N SER A 191 27.05 -10.26 31.58
CA SER A 191 28.41 -10.60 31.17
C SER A 191 28.66 -12.12 31.13
N GLN A 192 27.84 -12.91 31.83
CA GLN A 192 27.86 -14.37 31.75
C GLN A 192 27.17 -14.87 30.47
N ALA A 193 26.16 -14.16 29.96
CA ALA A 193 25.53 -14.46 28.67
C ALA A 193 26.44 -14.14 27.47
N ALA A 194 27.35 -13.14 27.60
CA ALA A 194 28.35 -12.84 26.57
C ALA A 194 29.42 -13.95 26.43
N ASN A 195 29.78 -14.59 27.54
CA ASN A 195 30.79 -15.66 27.57
C ASN A 195 30.22 -17.06 27.35
N ASN A 196 28.90 -17.25 27.46
CA ASN A 196 28.25 -18.55 27.28
C ASN A 196 27.79 -18.73 25.83
N ILE A 197 28.76 -19.08 24.98
CA ILE A 197 28.66 -19.33 23.54
C ILE A 197 27.66 -20.47 23.16
N GLY A 198 27.03 -21.12 24.14
CA GLY A 198 25.92 -22.07 23.96
C GLY A 198 24.63 -21.72 24.70
N GLY A 199 24.55 -20.55 25.33
CA GLY A 199 23.41 -20.13 26.17
C GLY A 199 22.14 -19.82 25.38
N ASN A 200 20.98 -19.90 26.03
CA ASN A 200 19.66 -19.68 25.41
C ASN A 200 19.53 -18.34 24.66
N VAL A 201 20.29 -17.32 25.05
CA VAL A 201 20.33 -16.00 24.40
C VAL A 201 21.00 -16.08 23.02
N PHE A 202 22.20 -16.66 22.96
CA PHE A 202 22.92 -16.88 21.71
C PHE A 202 22.11 -17.74 20.73
N ARG A 203 21.44 -18.79 21.23
CA ARG A 203 20.58 -19.65 20.40
C ARG A 203 19.43 -18.89 19.76
N ARG A 204 18.75 -18.00 20.49
CA ARG A 204 17.66 -17.20 19.93
C ARG A 204 18.16 -16.22 18.90
N TYR A 205 19.33 -15.62 19.13
CA TYR A 205 19.95 -14.71 18.19
C TYR A 205 20.29 -15.41 16.86
N ILE A 206 20.99 -16.55 16.91
CA ILE A 206 21.33 -17.36 15.73
C ILE A 206 20.08 -17.86 15.00
N SER A 207 19.08 -18.35 15.76
CA SER A 207 17.77 -18.75 15.22
C SER A 207 17.06 -17.58 14.50
N GLY A 208 17.13 -16.38 15.07
CA GLY A 208 16.61 -15.16 14.46
C GLY A 208 17.33 -14.79 13.17
N LEU A 209 18.66 -14.76 13.17
CA LEU A 209 19.47 -14.46 11.98
C LEU A 209 19.18 -15.45 10.83
N ALA A 210 19.12 -16.74 11.14
CA ALA A 210 18.83 -17.79 10.16
C ALA A 210 17.46 -17.60 9.48
N ARG A 211 16.42 -17.28 10.25
CA ARG A 211 15.03 -17.13 9.73
C ARG A 211 14.76 -15.80 9.04
N LEU A 212 15.49 -14.75 9.40
CA LEU A 212 15.25 -13.39 8.91
C LEU A 212 16.13 -13.04 7.68
N GLY A 213 16.91 -14.00 7.17
CA GLY A 213 17.70 -13.82 5.95
C GLY A 213 19.13 -13.32 6.17
N ALA A 214 19.77 -13.71 7.27
CA ALA A 214 21.21 -13.54 7.53
C ALA A 214 21.87 -14.90 7.90
N ALA A 215 21.58 -15.95 7.14
CA ALA A 215 22.01 -17.32 7.48
C ALA A 215 23.52 -17.55 7.31
N THR A 216 24.18 -16.85 6.39
CA THR A 216 25.65 -16.89 6.22
C THR A 216 26.37 -16.36 7.46
N GLU A 217 26.00 -15.16 7.94
CA GLU A 217 26.50 -14.58 9.20
C GLU A 217 26.23 -15.52 10.39
N ALA A 218 25.04 -16.10 10.46
CA ALA A 218 24.68 -17.07 11.50
C ALA A 218 25.58 -18.32 11.46
N SER A 219 25.93 -18.80 10.26
CA SER A 219 26.79 -19.97 10.07
C SER A 219 28.23 -19.70 10.51
N GLU A 220 28.75 -18.51 10.20
CA GLU A 220 30.09 -18.08 10.62
C GLU A 220 30.17 -17.94 12.13
N LEU A 221 29.21 -17.25 12.75
CA LEU A 221 29.12 -17.08 14.19
C LEU A 221 28.98 -18.41 14.94
N LEU A 222 28.18 -19.35 14.41
CA LEU A 222 28.03 -20.67 15.02
C LEU A 222 29.28 -21.54 14.82
N SER A 223 29.97 -21.42 13.68
CA SER A 223 31.23 -22.14 13.45
C SER A 223 32.36 -21.64 14.34
N ALA A 224 32.47 -20.32 14.54
CA ALA A 224 33.43 -19.72 15.48
C ALA A 224 33.13 -20.10 16.94
N ALA A 225 31.87 -20.35 17.24
CA ALA A 225 31.38 -20.76 18.54
C ALA A 225 31.64 -22.25 18.87
N THR A 226 31.79 -23.10 17.86
CA THR A 226 32.02 -24.54 18.02
C THR A 226 33.52 -24.85 17.91
N PRO A 227 34.18 -25.31 18.99
CA PRO A 227 35.59 -25.68 18.90
C PRO A 227 35.79 -26.91 18.00
N ASP A 228 36.81 -26.85 17.14
CA ASP A 228 37.16 -27.92 16.21
C ASP A 228 37.40 -29.26 16.95
N GLY A 229 36.76 -30.32 16.47
CA GLY A 229 36.97 -31.70 16.95
C GLY A 229 36.03 -32.19 18.07
N VAL A 230 35.15 -31.36 18.62
CA VAL A 230 34.13 -31.79 19.61
C VAL A 230 32.83 -32.20 18.90
N PRO A 231 32.19 -33.33 19.26
CA PRO A 231 30.89 -33.69 18.72
C PRO A 231 29.85 -32.59 19.01
N ILE A 232 29.19 -32.12 17.95
CA ILE A 232 28.23 -31.01 18.00
C ILE A 232 27.12 -31.36 19.00
N PRO A 233 26.87 -30.55 20.04
CA PRO A 233 25.76 -30.76 20.97
C PRO A 233 24.42 -30.80 20.23
N ARG A 234 23.45 -31.61 20.71
CA ARG A 234 22.10 -31.73 20.10
C ARG A 234 21.43 -30.38 19.84
N GLU A 235 21.65 -29.43 20.74
CA GLU A 235 21.06 -28.09 20.67
C GLU A 235 21.72 -27.23 19.57
N ALA A 236 23.03 -27.39 19.34
CA ALA A 236 23.72 -26.79 18.21
C ALA A 236 23.36 -27.47 16.89
N GLN A 237 23.11 -28.80 16.88
CA GLN A 237 22.58 -29.50 15.71
C GLN A 237 21.22 -28.94 15.28
N LYS A 238 20.33 -28.60 16.23
CA LYS A 238 19.06 -27.94 15.93
C LYS A 238 19.25 -26.57 15.25
N LEU A 239 20.21 -25.77 15.72
CA LEU A 239 20.53 -24.47 15.11
C LEU A 239 21.11 -24.62 13.70
N TRP A 240 22.00 -25.59 13.48
CA TRP A 240 22.49 -25.92 12.14
C TRP A 240 21.36 -26.27 11.17
N MET A 241 20.31 -26.98 11.62
CA MET A 241 19.15 -27.25 10.76
C MET A 241 18.38 -25.98 10.39
N GLU A 242 18.25 -25.03 11.32
CA GLU A 242 17.59 -23.74 11.03
C GLU A 242 18.46 -22.86 10.10
N ILE A 243 19.79 -22.92 10.23
CA ILE A 243 20.73 -22.24 9.33
C ILE A 243 20.67 -22.85 7.93
N LEU A 244 20.68 -24.17 7.79
CA LEU A 244 20.55 -24.84 6.49
C LEU A 244 19.19 -24.54 5.84
N GLU A 245 18.11 -24.48 6.63
CA GLU A 245 16.79 -24.00 6.14
C GLU A 245 16.87 -22.55 5.64
N GLY A 246 17.52 -21.66 6.40
CA GLY A 246 17.74 -20.26 6.01
C GLY A 246 18.59 -20.10 4.74
N LEU A 247 19.69 -20.85 4.60
CA LEU A 247 20.55 -20.85 3.41
C LEU A 247 19.79 -21.37 2.18
N ALA A 248 18.96 -22.39 2.35
CA ALA A 248 18.09 -22.91 1.29
C ALA A 248 17.01 -21.89 0.88
N GLU A 249 16.51 -21.05 1.80
CA GLU A 249 15.60 -19.94 1.48
C GLU A 249 16.30 -18.76 0.77
N GLN A 250 17.61 -18.55 1.03
CA GLN A 250 18.43 -17.51 0.40
C GLN A 250 19.00 -17.91 -0.98
N ASP A 251 18.80 -19.15 -1.39
CA ASP A 251 19.28 -19.73 -2.66
C ASP A 251 20.82 -19.80 -2.81
N ASP A 252 21.56 -19.80 -1.69
CA ASP A 252 23.03 -19.94 -1.68
C ASP A 252 23.45 -21.41 -1.68
N GLU A 253 23.57 -22.00 -2.88
CA GLU A 253 23.90 -23.42 -3.06
C GLU A 253 25.30 -23.79 -2.56
N ALA A 254 26.30 -22.93 -2.81
CA ALA A 254 27.70 -23.26 -2.56
C ALA A 254 27.96 -23.42 -1.06
N THR A 255 27.50 -22.46 -0.25
CA THR A 255 27.66 -22.51 1.20
C THR A 255 26.77 -23.59 1.82
N LEU A 256 25.56 -23.81 1.28
CA LEU A 256 24.65 -24.86 1.72
C LEU A 256 25.27 -26.25 1.57
N VAL A 257 25.79 -26.59 0.38
CA VAL A 257 26.41 -27.90 0.13
C VAL A 257 27.67 -28.08 0.97
N GLN A 258 28.52 -27.06 1.05
CA GLN A 258 29.72 -27.10 1.87
C GLN A 258 29.36 -27.42 3.33
N LYS A 259 28.48 -26.63 3.95
CA LYS A 259 28.10 -26.84 5.35
C LYS A 259 27.32 -28.13 5.56
N ALA A 260 26.47 -28.55 4.62
CA ALA A 260 25.74 -29.81 4.72
C ALA A 260 26.68 -31.04 4.72
N THR A 261 27.80 -30.99 3.98
CA THR A 261 28.80 -32.07 3.94
C THR A 261 29.74 -32.08 5.14
N GLU A 262 30.11 -30.91 5.68
CA GLU A 262 31.01 -30.76 6.83
C GLU A 262 30.38 -31.30 8.14
N LEU A 263 29.05 -31.25 8.27
CA LEU A 263 28.34 -31.62 9.49
C LEU A 263 28.20 -33.14 9.68
N LYS A 264 28.77 -33.66 10.79
CA LYS A 264 28.51 -35.02 11.30
C LYS A 264 27.30 -35.02 12.25
N LEU A 265 26.12 -35.40 11.74
CA LEU A 265 24.84 -35.31 12.46
C LEU A 265 24.40 -36.65 13.07
N GLN A 266 23.58 -36.60 14.13
CA GLN A 266 22.86 -37.77 14.65
C GLN A 266 21.67 -38.13 13.73
N SER A 267 21.18 -39.38 13.80
CA SER A 267 20.16 -39.95 12.88
C SER A 267 18.90 -39.11 12.68
N PHE A 268 18.40 -38.40 13.69
CA PHE A 268 17.24 -37.52 13.56
C PHE A 268 17.54 -36.23 12.78
N HIS A 269 18.69 -35.61 13.03
CA HIS A 269 19.11 -34.40 12.32
C HIS A 269 19.57 -34.72 10.89
N GLU A 270 20.06 -35.94 10.66
CA GLU A 270 20.35 -36.49 9.34
C GLU A 270 19.11 -36.55 8.45
N ALA A 271 17.97 -37.02 8.98
CA ALA A 271 16.69 -37.03 8.28
C ALA A 271 16.18 -35.61 7.93
N ARG A 272 16.36 -34.63 8.82
CA ARG A 272 16.01 -33.23 8.55
C ARG A 272 16.96 -32.60 7.53
N ARG A 273 18.24 -32.98 7.48
CA ARG A 273 19.21 -32.52 6.45
C ARG A 273 18.80 -33.03 5.09
N GLN A 274 18.47 -34.32 5.01
CA GLN A 274 17.95 -34.96 3.81
C GLN A 274 16.71 -34.21 3.30
N LYS A 275 15.75 -33.87 4.17
CA LYS A 275 14.58 -33.04 3.80
C LYS A 275 14.98 -31.71 3.18
N ILE A 276 15.87 -30.95 3.83
CA ILE A 276 16.25 -29.61 3.35
C ILE A 276 16.89 -29.70 1.97
N MET A 277 17.89 -30.56 1.81
CA MET A 277 18.61 -30.73 0.53
C MET A 277 17.68 -31.26 -0.58
N THR A 278 16.88 -32.28 -0.29
CA THR A 278 15.92 -32.81 -1.28
C THR A 278 14.87 -31.78 -1.66
N SER A 279 14.33 -31.01 -0.70
CA SER A 279 13.34 -29.96 -0.99
C SER A 279 13.93 -28.80 -1.81
N PHE A 280 15.21 -28.47 -1.59
CA PHE A 280 15.93 -27.44 -2.34
C PHE A 280 16.11 -27.83 -3.81
N TYR A 281 16.67 -29.02 -4.07
CA TYR A 281 16.84 -29.52 -5.44
C TYR A 281 15.51 -29.87 -6.13
N ALA A 282 14.50 -30.32 -5.37
CA ALA A 282 13.16 -30.57 -5.91
C ALA A 282 12.45 -29.28 -6.38
N LYS A 283 12.69 -28.14 -5.71
CA LYS A 283 12.21 -26.83 -6.18
C LYS A 283 12.89 -26.38 -7.48
N ARG A 284 14.18 -26.70 -7.65
CA ARG A 284 14.97 -26.38 -8.85
C ARG A 284 14.72 -27.33 -10.03
N GLY A 285 14.14 -28.51 -9.77
CA GLY A 285 13.83 -29.49 -10.81
C GLY A 285 14.98 -30.45 -11.15
N ASP A 286 16.03 -30.52 -10.32
CA ASP A 286 17.17 -31.42 -10.55
C ASP A 286 16.88 -32.81 -9.97
N ALA A 287 16.47 -33.74 -10.82
CA ALA A 287 16.10 -35.09 -10.40
C ALA A 287 17.29 -35.89 -9.86
N ASP A 288 18.47 -35.76 -10.45
CA ASP A 288 19.62 -36.59 -10.09
C ASP A 288 20.20 -36.15 -8.74
N ALA A 289 20.33 -34.84 -8.50
CA ALA A 289 20.74 -34.30 -7.20
C ALA A 289 19.77 -34.69 -6.06
N VAL A 290 18.45 -34.70 -6.32
CA VAL A 290 17.45 -35.13 -5.33
C VAL A 290 17.68 -36.57 -4.89
N PHE A 291 17.83 -37.51 -5.83
CA PHE A 291 18.01 -38.92 -5.48
C PHE A 291 19.40 -39.19 -4.90
N GLU A 292 20.44 -38.45 -5.33
CA GLU A 292 21.76 -38.53 -4.70
C GLU A 292 21.70 -38.16 -3.21
N TRP A 293 21.11 -37.02 -2.87
CA TRP A 293 20.97 -36.59 -1.47
C TRP A 293 20.04 -37.49 -0.67
N TYR A 294 19.02 -38.06 -1.30
CA TYR A 294 18.16 -39.06 -0.68
C TYR A 294 18.95 -40.33 -0.30
N HIS A 295 19.76 -40.87 -1.21
CA HIS A 295 20.53 -42.10 -0.96
C HIS A 295 21.77 -41.89 -0.07
N LYS A 296 22.35 -40.68 -0.05
CA LYS A 296 23.48 -40.34 0.83
C LYS A 296 23.12 -40.43 2.31
N ALA A 297 21.87 -40.16 2.68
CA ALA A 297 21.41 -40.20 4.06
C ALA A 297 20.99 -41.63 4.45
N LYS A 298 21.75 -42.28 5.35
CA LYS A 298 21.41 -43.60 5.91
C LYS A 298 20.48 -43.44 7.12
N CYS A 299 19.27 -42.95 6.89
CA CYS A 299 18.27 -42.71 7.93
C CYS A 299 16.90 -43.31 7.58
N GLU A 300 16.05 -43.44 8.60
CA GLU A 300 14.66 -43.87 8.40
C GLU A 300 13.90 -42.88 7.50
N PRO A 301 12.94 -43.37 6.70
CA PRO A 301 12.15 -42.53 5.82
C PRO A 301 11.37 -41.48 6.64
N PHE A 302 11.66 -40.21 6.36
CA PHE A 302 11.05 -39.08 7.03
C PHE A 302 9.84 -38.58 6.23
N GLU A 303 8.70 -38.40 6.91
CA GLU A 303 7.41 -38.06 6.29
C GLU A 303 7.48 -36.81 5.39
N PRO A 304 8.06 -35.67 5.81
CA PRO A 304 8.21 -34.49 4.94
C PRO A 304 9.08 -34.72 3.69
N THR A 305 10.10 -35.58 3.77
CA THR A 305 10.97 -35.90 2.61
C THR A 305 10.19 -36.71 1.58
N LEU A 306 9.42 -37.70 2.02
CA LEU A 306 8.56 -38.50 1.16
C LEU A 306 7.47 -37.66 0.50
N LEU A 307 6.89 -36.72 1.25
CA LEU A 307 5.87 -35.81 0.74
C LEU A 307 6.43 -34.86 -0.34
N GLU A 308 7.63 -34.33 -0.16
CA GLU A 308 8.30 -33.54 -1.20
C GLU A 308 8.68 -34.38 -2.43
N LEU A 309 9.11 -35.63 -2.25
CA LEU A 309 9.34 -36.56 -3.38
C LEU A 309 8.06 -36.89 -4.14
N MET A 310 6.93 -37.04 -3.45
CA MET A 310 5.61 -37.23 -4.06
C MET A 310 5.19 -35.98 -4.85
N ARG A 311 5.33 -34.78 -4.27
CA ARG A 311 5.08 -33.51 -4.97
C ARG A 311 6.00 -33.34 -6.17
N PHE A 312 7.25 -33.75 -6.07
CA PHE A 312 8.22 -33.74 -7.16
C PHE A 312 7.82 -34.69 -8.29
N ALA A 313 7.41 -35.91 -7.99
CA ALA A 313 6.90 -36.88 -8.99
C ALA A 313 5.68 -36.33 -9.76
N ARG A 314 4.82 -35.53 -9.10
CA ARG A 314 3.70 -34.85 -9.75
C ARG A 314 4.16 -33.74 -10.71
N ARG A 315 5.20 -32.99 -10.34
CA ARG A 315 5.77 -31.93 -11.18
C ARG A 315 6.57 -32.49 -12.37
N GLN A 316 7.26 -33.60 -12.17
CA GLN A 316 8.10 -34.25 -13.19
C GLN A 316 7.70 -35.72 -13.37
N PRO A 317 6.90 -36.05 -14.40
CA PRO A 317 6.44 -37.42 -14.61
C PRO A 317 7.58 -38.41 -14.93
N ALA A 318 8.72 -37.93 -15.44
CA ALA A 318 9.91 -38.75 -15.67
C ALA A 318 10.51 -39.32 -14.37
N ALA A 319 10.36 -38.62 -13.24
CA ALA A 319 10.84 -39.07 -11.93
C ALA A 319 9.84 -39.98 -11.21
N ALA A 320 8.59 -40.06 -11.67
CA ALA A 320 7.53 -40.82 -11.02
C ALA A 320 7.85 -42.32 -10.93
N GLY A 321 8.53 -42.90 -11.92
CA GLY A 321 8.98 -44.30 -11.88
C GLY A 321 9.92 -44.58 -10.70
N ARG A 322 10.94 -43.74 -10.50
CA ARG A 322 11.89 -43.87 -9.38
C ARG A 322 11.21 -43.66 -8.02
N VAL A 323 10.28 -42.72 -7.93
CA VAL A 323 9.51 -42.48 -6.69
C VAL A 323 8.58 -43.67 -6.37
N ASN A 324 7.92 -44.23 -7.38
CA ASN A 324 7.08 -45.43 -7.21
C ASN A 324 7.88 -46.64 -6.73
N GLU A 325 9.12 -46.82 -7.19
CA GLU A 325 10.01 -47.85 -6.65
C GLU A 325 10.33 -47.65 -5.17
N ILE A 326 10.48 -46.41 -4.71
CA ILE A 326 10.73 -46.11 -3.30
C ILE A 326 9.49 -46.46 -2.46
N PHE A 327 8.30 -46.01 -2.86
CA PHE A 327 7.06 -46.29 -2.12
C PHE A 327 6.66 -47.77 -2.15
N THR A 328 6.88 -48.47 -3.27
CA THR A 328 6.63 -49.92 -3.36
C THR A 328 7.60 -50.73 -2.51
N LYS A 329 8.88 -50.34 -2.39
CA LYS A 329 9.83 -50.94 -1.44
C LYS A 329 9.43 -50.71 0.01
N LEU A 330 8.84 -49.55 0.32
CA LEU A 330 8.32 -49.24 1.66
C LEU A 330 7.07 -50.08 2.00
N CYS A 331 6.19 -50.34 1.03
CA CYS A 331 4.97 -51.14 1.25
C CYS A 331 5.20 -52.65 1.13
N GLY A 332 6.22 -53.08 0.38
CA GLY A 332 6.44 -54.47 -0.03
C GLY A 332 7.18 -55.37 0.97
N ASN A 333 7.52 -54.89 2.17
CA ASN A 333 8.17 -55.69 3.21
C ASN A 333 7.15 -56.20 4.25
N PRO A 334 6.61 -57.42 4.11
CA PRO A 334 5.54 -57.94 4.97
C PRO A 334 5.96 -58.20 6.43
N GLN A 335 7.26 -58.17 6.76
CA GLN A 335 7.76 -58.39 8.14
C GLN A 335 7.91 -57.10 8.97
N ILE A 336 7.98 -55.92 8.31
CA ILE A 336 8.13 -54.63 8.98
C ILE A 336 7.04 -53.72 8.41
N PRO A 337 5.90 -53.54 9.10
CA PRO A 337 4.90 -52.59 8.65
C PRO A 337 5.52 -51.19 8.58
N PRO A 338 5.09 -50.35 7.62
CA PRO A 338 5.57 -48.97 7.57
C PRO A 338 5.33 -48.29 8.93
N PRO A 339 6.21 -47.39 9.38
CA PRO A 339 6.02 -46.71 10.65
C PRO A 339 4.84 -45.73 10.56
N ARG A 340 4.10 -45.54 11.68
CA ARG A 340 2.84 -44.75 11.73
C ARG A 340 2.94 -43.39 11.04
N HIS A 341 4.04 -42.66 11.22
CA HIS A 341 4.24 -41.33 10.64
C HIS A 341 4.35 -41.32 9.10
N THR A 342 4.53 -42.47 8.46
CA THR A 342 4.62 -42.56 6.98
C THR A 342 3.31 -42.96 6.31
N TRP A 343 2.31 -43.40 7.09
CA TRP A 343 1.07 -43.96 6.55
C TRP A 343 0.26 -42.95 5.79
N ASP A 344 0.11 -41.75 6.35
CA ASP A 344 -0.66 -40.71 5.69
C ASP A 344 -0.03 -40.35 4.34
N VAL A 345 1.29 -40.30 4.25
CA VAL A 345 1.98 -40.02 2.98
C VAL A 345 1.83 -41.17 1.99
N ILE A 346 1.78 -42.43 2.45
CA ILE A 346 1.50 -43.58 1.60
C ILE A 346 0.06 -43.51 1.05
N LEU A 347 -0.91 -43.12 1.88
CA LEU A 347 -2.30 -42.93 1.45
C LEU A 347 -2.41 -41.75 0.48
N GLN A 348 -1.73 -40.63 0.75
CA GLN A 348 -1.63 -39.49 -0.16
C GLN A 348 -0.99 -39.88 -1.51
N TRP A 349 0.05 -40.73 -1.50
CA TRP A 349 0.67 -41.26 -2.72
C TRP A 349 -0.29 -42.17 -3.50
N ALA A 350 -1.03 -43.01 -2.79
CA ALA A 350 -2.04 -43.89 -3.39
C ALA A 350 -3.16 -43.12 -4.10
N VAL A 351 -3.55 -41.96 -3.57
CA VAL A 351 -4.53 -41.06 -4.21
C VAL A 351 -3.91 -40.29 -5.35
N SER A 352 -2.78 -39.64 -5.11
CA SER A 352 -2.23 -38.64 -6.03
C SER A 352 -1.49 -39.24 -7.23
N VAL A 353 -0.73 -40.32 -7.04
CA VAL A 353 0.13 -40.91 -8.08
C VAL A 353 -0.48 -42.18 -8.66
N LEU A 354 -1.11 -43.02 -7.81
CA LEU A 354 -1.78 -44.24 -8.27
C LEU A 354 -3.24 -44.01 -8.71
N GLY A 355 -3.84 -42.87 -8.36
CA GLY A 355 -5.22 -42.55 -8.75
C GLY A 355 -6.28 -43.44 -8.10
N LYS A 356 -6.02 -44.01 -6.92
CA LYS A 356 -6.99 -44.89 -6.26
C LYS A 356 -8.20 -44.10 -5.73
N ASP A 357 -9.38 -44.67 -5.98
CA ASP A 357 -10.65 -44.21 -5.40
C ASP A 357 -10.76 -44.52 -3.90
N VAL A 358 -11.80 -43.96 -3.26
CA VAL A 358 -12.16 -44.21 -1.84
C VAL A 358 -12.20 -45.70 -1.50
N ASP A 359 -12.71 -46.56 -2.39
CA ASP A 359 -12.81 -48.00 -2.16
C ASP A 359 -11.42 -48.66 -2.17
N GLY A 360 -10.51 -48.17 -3.02
CA GLY A 360 -9.11 -48.61 -3.04
C GLY A 360 -8.35 -48.15 -1.79
N ILE A 361 -8.69 -46.99 -1.24
CA ILE A 361 -8.16 -46.52 0.05
C ILE A 361 -8.70 -47.38 1.18
N ASP A 362 -10.00 -47.66 1.19
CA ASP A 362 -10.62 -48.49 2.22
C ASP A 362 -9.99 -49.89 2.27
N GLN A 363 -9.72 -50.47 1.10
CA GLN A 363 -8.93 -51.70 0.98
C GLN A 363 -7.52 -51.53 1.54
N THR A 364 -6.79 -50.47 1.20
CA THR A 364 -5.44 -50.25 1.75
C THR A 364 -5.43 -50.04 3.25
N VAL A 365 -6.45 -49.38 3.82
CA VAL A 365 -6.59 -49.17 5.27
C VAL A 365 -6.95 -50.48 5.97
N ASN A 366 -7.78 -51.32 5.36
CA ASN A 366 -8.16 -52.63 5.92
C ASN A 366 -7.03 -53.67 5.85
N LEU A 367 -6.05 -53.50 4.95
CA LEU A 367 -4.85 -54.34 4.85
C LEU A 367 -3.81 -54.04 5.93
N LEU A 368 -3.99 -52.96 6.70
CA LEU A 368 -3.08 -52.53 7.75
C LEU A 368 -3.48 -53.16 9.11
N PRO A 369 -2.53 -53.60 9.95
CA PRO A 369 -2.83 -54.40 11.15
C PRO A 369 -3.70 -53.64 12.16
N ALA A 370 -4.81 -54.22 12.60
CA ALA A 370 -5.84 -53.53 13.41
C ALA A 370 -5.42 -53.11 14.84
N THR A 371 -4.29 -53.57 15.37
CA THR A 371 -3.94 -53.44 16.79
C THR A 371 -3.42 -52.06 17.22
N VAL A 372 -3.21 -51.12 16.29
CA VAL A 372 -2.73 -49.74 16.57
C VAL A 372 -3.46 -48.67 15.71
N ASN A 373 -4.35 -49.08 14.80
CA ASN A 373 -4.59 -48.33 13.56
C ASN A 373 -6.05 -47.96 13.31
N TYR A 374 -6.40 -46.76 13.75
CA TYR A 374 -7.57 -46.04 13.28
C TYR A 374 -7.11 -44.84 12.45
N PRO A 375 -7.68 -44.57 11.27
CA PRO A 375 -7.45 -43.30 10.59
C PRO A 375 -7.87 -42.17 11.54
N ASP A 376 -6.94 -41.28 11.85
CA ASP A 376 -7.19 -40.16 12.74
C ASP A 376 -7.57 -38.91 11.93
N THR A 377 -7.90 -37.84 12.65
CA THR A 377 -8.31 -36.58 12.03
C THR A 377 -7.20 -35.99 11.15
N ASP A 378 -5.93 -36.25 11.47
CA ASP A 378 -4.78 -35.82 10.65
C ASP A 378 -4.71 -36.59 9.33
N THR A 379 -4.98 -37.91 9.35
CA THR A 379 -5.14 -38.69 8.12
C THR A 379 -6.22 -38.10 7.22
N LEU A 380 -7.38 -37.71 7.76
CA LEU A 380 -8.44 -37.07 6.98
C LEU A 380 -7.99 -35.73 6.40
N ASN A 381 -7.39 -34.86 7.21
CA ASN A 381 -6.90 -33.55 6.78
C ASN A 381 -5.92 -33.69 5.61
N LYS A 382 -4.95 -34.59 5.74
CA LYS A 382 -3.96 -34.89 4.69
C LYS A 382 -4.60 -35.40 3.41
N MET A 383 -5.67 -36.19 3.49
CA MET A 383 -6.39 -36.70 2.33
C MET A 383 -7.23 -35.60 1.64
N LEU A 384 -7.90 -34.76 2.42
CA LEU A 384 -8.62 -33.58 1.90
C LEU A 384 -7.65 -32.60 1.24
N GLU A 385 -6.49 -32.34 1.85
CA GLU A 385 -5.43 -31.52 1.26
C GLU A 385 -4.98 -32.07 -0.10
N THR A 386 -4.80 -33.40 -0.23
CA THR A 386 -4.45 -33.98 -1.54
C THR A 386 -5.55 -33.82 -2.58
N ALA A 387 -6.82 -33.90 -2.19
CA ALA A 387 -7.94 -33.73 -3.09
C ALA A 387 -8.05 -32.29 -3.61
N ILE A 388 -7.82 -31.31 -2.73
CA ILE A 388 -7.76 -29.88 -3.06
C ILE A 388 -6.57 -29.59 -3.98
N ASP A 389 -5.40 -30.15 -3.66
CA ASP A 389 -4.19 -30.08 -4.49
C ASP A 389 -4.39 -30.64 -5.91
N MET A 390 -5.22 -31.69 -6.04
CA MET A 390 -5.64 -32.27 -7.32
C MET A 390 -6.76 -31.49 -8.03
N GLN A 391 -7.27 -30.42 -7.41
CA GLN A 391 -8.42 -29.63 -7.88
C GLN A 391 -9.66 -30.49 -8.13
N ASN A 392 -9.87 -31.56 -7.35
CA ASN A 392 -11.00 -32.46 -7.47
C ASN A 392 -11.93 -32.35 -6.25
N PRO A 393 -12.90 -31.42 -6.25
CA PRO A 393 -13.78 -31.21 -5.10
C PRO A 393 -14.74 -32.39 -4.87
N ALA A 394 -15.11 -33.13 -5.92
CA ALA A 394 -15.98 -34.30 -5.78
C ALA A 394 -15.29 -35.43 -4.99
N LEU A 395 -14.00 -35.63 -5.22
CA LEU A 395 -13.20 -36.60 -4.47
C LEU A 395 -13.02 -36.17 -3.00
N ALA A 396 -12.88 -34.86 -2.73
CA ALA A 396 -12.85 -34.32 -1.37
C ALA A 396 -14.16 -34.56 -0.61
N GLU A 397 -15.32 -34.31 -1.22
CA GLU A 397 -16.63 -34.61 -0.60
C GLU A 397 -16.80 -36.13 -0.35
N ARG A 398 -16.29 -36.98 -1.25
CA ARG A 398 -16.29 -38.44 -1.01
C ARG A 398 -15.42 -38.83 0.19
N PHE A 399 -14.27 -38.19 0.41
CA PHE A 399 -13.46 -38.38 1.62
C PHE A 399 -14.14 -37.86 2.88
N TRP A 400 -14.86 -36.74 2.77
CA TRP A 400 -15.69 -36.23 3.86
C TRP A 400 -16.78 -37.24 4.27
N LEU A 401 -17.49 -37.81 3.30
CA LEU A 401 -18.49 -38.86 3.58
C LEU A 401 -17.86 -40.16 4.11
N TRP A 402 -16.64 -40.49 3.65
CA TRP A 402 -15.89 -41.63 4.17
C TRP A 402 -15.53 -41.46 5.66
N SER A 403 -15.13 -40.25 6.08
CA SER A 403 -14.80 -39.99 7.48
C SER A 403 -16.03 -40.08 8.39
N ILE A 404 -17.19 -39.60 7.93
CA ILE A 404 -18.48 -39.75 8.64
C ILE A 404 -18.84 -41.23 8.79
N ARG A 405 -18.73 -42.03 7.73
CA ARG A 405 -19.03 -43.49 7.78
C ARG A 405 -18.13 -44.23 8.76
N ARG A 406 -16.88 -43.81 8.92
CA ARG A 406 -15.93 -44.35 9.89
C ARG A 406 -15.96 -43.64 11.26
N GLY A 407 -16.84 -42.66 11.48
CA GLY A 407 -16.93 -41.95 12.76
C GLY A 407 -15.64 -41.24 13.18
N ILE A 408 -14.85 -40.75 12.23
CA ILE A 408 -13.64 -39.97 12.52
C ILE A 408 -14.08 -38.57 12.98
N PRO A 409 -13.59 -38.07 14.14
CA PRO A 409 -13.92 -36.72 14.60
C PRO A 409 -13.28 -35.66 13.68
N HIS A 410 -14.01 -34.58 13.40
CA HIS A 410 -13.56 -33.46 12.57
C HIS A 410 -13.03 -32.32 13.44
N ASP A 411 -11.85 -31.81 13.13
CA ASP A 411 -11.25 -30.65 13.79
C ASP A 411 -11.52 -29.33 13.04
N ILE A 412 -11.00 -28.22 13.57
CA ILE A 412 -11.06 -26.89 12.96
C ILE A 412 -10.47 -26.92 11.54
N ARG A 413 -9.34 -27.62 11.37
CA ARG A 413 -8.67 -27.74 10.07
C ARG A 413 -9.50 -28.54 9.06
N SER A 414 -10.16 -29.61 9.49
CA SER A 414 -11.09 -30.40 8.67
C SER A 414 -12.22 -29.51 8.15
N ARG A 415 -12.81 -28.68 9.01
CA ARG A 415 -13.89 -27.74 8.63
C ARG A 415 -13.37 -26.63 7.72
N ALA A 416 -12.15 -26.13 7.92
CA ALA A 416 -11.53 -25.17 7.02
C ALA A 416 -11.28 -25.78 5.63
N LEU A 417 -10.78 -27.02 5.56
CA LEU A 417 -10.61 -27.76 4.29
C LEU A 417 -11.96 -27.99 3.61
N GLN A 418 -13.01 -28.27 4.39
CA GLN A 418 -14.38 -28.37 3.89
C GLN A 418 -14.86 -27.09 3.22
N LEU A 419 -14.64 -25.95 3.87
CA LEU A 419 -14.96 -24.65 3.29
C LEU A 419 -14.21 -24.42 1.98
N GLU A 420 -12.92 -24.75 1.92
CA GLU A 420 -12.09 -24.53 0.74
C GLU A 420 -12.51 -25.35 -0.48
N TYR A 421 -12.72 -26.67 -0.34
CA TYR A 421 -13.10 -27.46 -1.51
C TYR A 421 -14.53 -27.13 -1.99
N ARG A 422 -15.44 -26.72 -1.10
CA ARG A 422 -16.79 -26.29 -1.49
C ARG A 422 -16.78 -24.94 -2.20
N LEU A 423 -15.89 -24.05 -1.79
CA LEU A 423 -15.60 -22.82 -2.54
C LEU A 423 -15.06 -23.14 -3.94
N ALA A 424 -14.12 -24.08 -4.05
CA ALA A 424 -13.60 -24.52 -5.35
C ALA A 424 -14.68 -25.16 -6.24
N ALA A 425 -15.70 -25.78 -5.65
CA ALA A 425 -16.86 -26.33 -6.35
C ALA A 425 -17.94 -25.28 -6.73
N ASN A 426 -17.77 -24.01 -6.34
CA ASN A 426 -18.79 -22.94 -6.42
C ASN A 426 -20.12 -23.27 -5.69
N ASP A 427 -20.09 -24.13 -4.67
CA ASP A 427 -21.25 -24.40 -3.81
C ASP A 427 -21.29 -23.42 -2.64
N PHE A 428 -21.90 -22.25 -2.87
CA PHE A 428 -22.00 -21.19 -1.85
C PHE A 428 -22.89 -21.57 -0.66
N VAL A 429 -23.90 -22.43 -0.86
CA VAL A 429 -24.81 -22.84 0.23
C VAL A 429 -24.06 -23.81 1.15
N GLY A 430 -23.41 -24.81 0.56
CA GLY A 430 -22.55 -25.75 1.28
C GLY A 430 -21.37 -25.05 1.96
N ALA A 431 -20.76 -24.05 1.31
CA ALA A 431 -19.69 -23.24 1.88
C ALA A 431 -20.16 -22.43 3.08
N HIS A 432 -21.33 -21.79 3.02
CA HIS A 432 -21.86 -21.03 4.15
C HIS A 432 -22.10 -21.92 5.38
N SER A 433 -22.69 -23.11 5.18
CA SER A 433 -22.89 -24.05 6.30
C SER A 433 -21.57 -24.55 6.90
N ALA A 434 -20.55 -24.79 6.07
CA ALA A 434 -19.22 -25.17 6.54
C ALA A 434 -18.55 -24.02 7.32
N MET A 435 -18.78 -22.77 6.90
CA MET A 435 -18.28 -21.58 7.58
C MET A 435 -18.94 -21.36 8.95
N GLU A 436 -20.27 -21.46 9.04
CA GLU A 436 -20.97 -21.39 10.32
C GLU A 436 -20.51 -22.49 11.28
N ALA A 437 -20.31 -23.71 10.76
CA ALA A 437 -19.75 -24.82 11.50
C ALA A 437 -18.30 -24.52 11.97
N LEU A 438 -17.48 -23.88 11.14
CA LEU A 438 -16.11 -23.49 11.50
C LEU A 438 -16.10 -22.47 12.65
N VAL A 439 -17.02 -21.50 12.64
CA VAL A 439 -17.17 -20.48 13.69
C VAL A 439 -17.78 -21.02 14.98
N ALA A 440 -18.71 -21.98 14.89
CA ALA A 440 -19.35 -22.58 16.06
C ALA A 440 -18.40 -23.52 16.84
N PHE A 441 -17.44 -24.15 16.17
CA PHE A 441 -16.60 -25.19 16.74
C PHE A 441 -15.82 -24.77 18.01
N PRO A 442 -15.16 -23.59 18.07
CA PRO A 442 -14.51 -23.13 19.30
C PRO A 442 -15.48 -22.92 20.47
N ARG A 443 -16.71 -22.45 20.20
CA ARG A 443 -17.72 -22.17 21.23
C ARG A 443 -18.20 -23.45 21.92
N GLU A 444 -18.35 -24.54 21.16
CA GLU A 444 -18.83 -25.82 21.67
C GLU A 444 -17.78 -26.54 22.54
N HIS A 445 -16.49 -26.37 22.24
CA HIS A 445 -15.41 -27.02 22.98
C HIS A 445 -14.98 -26.28 24.26
N ASP A 446 -15.13 -24.95 24.34
CA ASP A 446 -14.86 -24.17 25.56
C ASP A 446 -15.78 -24.55 26.74
N HIS A 447 -17.03 -24.96 26.47
CA HIS A 447 -17.99 -25.38 27.52
C HIS A 447 -17.67 -26.73 28.18
N SER A 448 -16.68 -27.47 27.69
CA SER A 448 -16.29 -28.78 28.24
C SER A 448 -15.12 -28.74 29.24
N GLN A 449 -14.53 -27.55 29.49
CA GLN A 449 -13.40 -27.34 30.40
C GLN A 449 -13.74 -26.41 31.58
N GLU A 450 -14.91 -26.56 32.21
CA GLU A 450 -15.29 -25.73 33.37
C GLU A 450 -14.50 -26.02 34.68
N ASP A 451 -13.64 -27.04 34.72
CA ASP A 451 -12.95 -27.46 35.96
C ASP A 451 -11.43 -27.11 36.04
N LEU A 452 -10.90 -26.21 35.21
CA LEU A 452 -9.48 -25.81 35.29
C LEU A 452 -9.31 -24.29 35.41
N ASP A 453 -9.05 -23.85 36.65
CA ASP A 453 -8.51 -22.56 37.12
C ASP A 453 -8.71 -21.33 36.22
N GLU A 454 -9.33 -20.27 36.76
CA GLU A 454 -9.47 -18.93 36.16
C GLU A 454 -8.13 -18.27 35.69
N GLU A 455 -6.98 -18.83 36.08
CA GLU A 455 -5.64 -18.46 35.59
C GLU A 455 -5.26 -19.13 34.26
N SER A 456 -5.85 -20.29 33.94
CA SER A 456 -5.70 -21.00 32.67
C SER A 456 -6.53 -20.34 31.56
N THR A 457 -7.69 -19.78 31.90
CA THR A 457 -8.50 -18.93 31.00
C THR A 457 -7.74 -17.65 30.63
N ARG A 458 -6.85 -17.16 31.50
CA ARG A 458 -5.88 -16.08 31.19
C ARG A 458 -4.61 -16.55 30.46
N ARG A 459 -4.32 -17.85 30.42
CA ARG A 459 -3.17 -18.46 29.71
C ARG A 459 -3.55 -19.13 28.38
N GLY A 460 -4.83 -19.33 28.09
CA GLY A 460 -5.34 -20.09 26.94
C GLY A 460 -6.28 -19.34 26.00
N GLY A 461 -6.49 -18.02 26.19
CA GLY A 461 -7.22 -17.17 25.24
C GLY A 461 -6.41 -16.87 23.98
N THR A 462 -6.09 -17.92 23.22
CA THR A 462 -5.43 -17.86 21.92
C THR A 462 -6.52 -17.79 20.87
N SER A 463 -6.38 -16.96 19.84
CA SER A 463 -7.19 -17.01 18.63
C SER A 463 -7.43 -18.46 18.22
N SER A 464 -8.67 -18.94 18.33
CA SER A 464 -9.01 -20.35 18.13
C SER A 464 -8.84 -20.82 16.68
N PHE A 465 -8.54 -19.89 15.76
CA PHE A 465 -8.30 -20.18 14.36
C PHE A 465 -6.80 -20.29 14.05
N ASP A 466 -6.44 -21.43 13.46
CA ASP A 466 -5.14 -21.59 12.80
C ASP A 466 -5.00 -20.63 11.62
N GLY A 467 -3.77 -20.22 11.31
CA GLY A 467 -3.48 -19.32 10.18
C GLY A 467 -3.99 -19.84 8.83
N TYR A 468 -4.09 -21.16 8.68
CA TYR A 468 -4.73 -21.79 7.51
C TYR A 468 -6.23 -21.48 7.44
N SER A 469 -6.95 -21.68 8.54
CA SER A 469 -8.38 -21.40 8.65
C SER A 469 -8.70 -19.94 8.35
N LEU A 470 -7.82 -19.02 8.78
CA LEU A 470 -7.94 -17.60 8.44
C LEU A 470 -7.76 -17.33 6.96
N SER A 471 -6.80 -17.99 6.31
CA SER A 471 -6.59 -17.83 4.86
C SER A 471 -7.81 -18.32 4.05
N VAL A 472 -8.44 -19.42 4.46
CA VAL A 472 -9.63 -19.96 3.80
C VAL A 472 -10.84 -19.06 4.05
N LEU A 473 -11.00 -18.56 5.28
CA LEU A 473 -12.01 -17.57 5.62
C LEU A 473 -11.85 -16.29 4.77
N ASN A 474 -10.62 -15.82 4.60
CA ASN A 474 -10.33 -14.69 3.73
C ASN A 474 -10.75 -14.99 2.27
N LYS A 475 -10.44 -16.17 1.73
CA LYS A 475 -10.91 -16.61 0.41
C LYS A 475 -12.45 -16.63 0.32
N TYR A 476 -13.14 -17.11 1.36
CA TYR A 476 -14.60 -17.12 1.43
C TYR A 476 -15.18 -15.70 1.35
N ILE A 477 -14.64 -14.78 2.15
CA ILE A 477 -15.05 -13.36 2.16
C ILE A 477 -14.85 -12.74 0.78
N ARG A 478 -13.69 -12.95 0.15
CA ARG A 478 -13.41 -12.49 -1.22
C ARG A 478 -14.39 -13.04 -2.24
N ALA A 479 -14.79 -14.31 -2.11
CA ALA A 479 -15.77 -14.92 -3.02
C ALA A 479 -17.18 -14.31 -2.89
N LEU A 480 -17.53 -13.74 -1.73
CA LEU A 480 -18.81 -13.06 -1.51
C LEU A 480 -18.81 -11.59 -1.98
N CYS A 481 -17.65 -10.91 -1.97
CA CYS A 481 -17.52 -9.49 -2.31
C CYS A 481 -18.03 -9.08 -3.71
N PRO A 482 -17.90 -9.87 -4.79
CA PRO A 482 -18.39 -9.50 -6.12
C PRO A 482 -19.91 -9.38 -6.20
N ASP A 483 -20.65 -10.18 -5.44
CA ASP A 483 -22.10 -10.25 -5.52
C ASP A 483 -22.78 -9.41 -4.43
N LEU A 484 -23.41 -8.32 -4.86
CA LEU A 484 -24.12 -7.39 -3.98
C LEU A 484 -25.33 -8.04 -3.28
N ALA A 485 -25.88 -9.14 -3.83
CA ALA A 485 -27.00 -9.85 -3.21
C ALA A 485 -26.62 -10.50 -1.87
N HIS A 486 -25.33 -10.82 -1.68
CA HIS A 486 -24.84 -11.48 -0.47
C HIS A 486 -24.50 -10.52 0.68
N GLY A 487 -24.79 -9.22 0.56
CA GLY A 487 -24.43 -8.22 1.57
C GLY A 487 -24.90 -8.53 3.00
N GLN A 488 -26.11 -9.05 3.18
CA GLN A 488 -26.60 -9.44 4.53
C GLN A 488 -25.81 -10.62 5.12
N LYS A 489 -25.51 -11.62 4.29
CA LYS A 489 -24.68 -12.77 4.71
C LYS A 489 -23.27 -12.31 5.05
N LEU A 490 -22.70 -11.42 4.24
CA LEU A 490 -21.39 -10.84 4.49
C LEU A 490 -21.32 -10.11 5.83
N LEU A 491 -22.32 -9.29 6.17
CA LEU A 491 -22.39 -8.62 7.47
C LEU A 491 -22.49 -9.59 8.64
N SER A 492 -23.28 -10.67 8.50
CA SER A 492 -23.38 -11.71 9.54
C SER A 492 -22.04 -12.42 9.77
N VAL A 493 -21.32 -12.71 8.68
CA VAL A 493 -20.00 -13.35 8.73
C VAL A 493 -19.00 -12.38 9.37
N LEU A 494 -18.97 -11.12 8.95
CA LEU A 494 -18.06 -10.13 9.53
C LEU A 494 -18.30 -9.89 11.02
N GLY A 495 -19.57 -9.82 11.45
CA GLY A 495 -19.90 -9.73 12.87
C GLY A 495 -19.31 -10.90 13.67
N GLN A 496 -19.40 -12.12 13.13
CA GLN A 496 -18.78 -13.30 13.74
C GLN A 496 -17.25 -13.21 13.75
N VAL A 497 -16.60 -12.79 12.65
CA VAL A 497 -15.13 -12.68 12.60
C VAL A 497 -14.60 -11.62 13.56
N GLU A 498 -15.31 -10.51 13.70
CA GLU A 498 -14.92 -9.41 14.58
C GLU A 498 -14.91 -9.77 16.07
N GLU A 499 -15.79 -10.70 16.49
CA GLU A 499 -15.84 -11.25 17.84
C GLU A 499 -14.54 -11.99 18.21
N PHE A 500 -13.90 -12.64 17.24
CA PHE A 500 -12.65 -13.39 17.47
C PHE A 500 -11.39 -12.52 17.44
N GLU A 501 -11.53 -11.20 17.30
CA GLU A 501 -10.44 -10.23 17.22
C GLU A 501 -9.37 -10.52 16.14
N VAL A 502 -9.74 -11.24 15.08
CA VAL A 502 -8.80 -11.63 14.04
C VAL A 502 -8.51 -10.48 13.07
N THR A 503 -7.26 -10.38 12.63
CA THR A 503 -6.82 -9.47 11.59
C THR A 503 -7.07 -10.08 10.21
N LEU A 504 -7.89 -9.40 9.39
CA LEU A 504 -8.14 -9.82 8.01
C LEU A 504 -6.91 -9.52 7.13
N GLU A 505 -6.72 -10.29 6.05
CA GLU A 505 -5.68 -10.00 5.06
C GLU A 505 -5.93 -8.64 4.36
N PRO A 506 -4.89 -7.94 3.90
CA PRO A 506 -5.03 -6.63 3.26
C PRO A 506 -5.81 -6.71 1.94
N GLU A 507 -5.71 -7.80 1.19
CA GLU A 507 -6.48 -7.96 -0.04
C GLU A 507 -7.97 -8.19 0.26
N THR A 508 -8.31 -8.90 1.34
CA THR A 508 -9.72 -9.03 1.78
C THR A 508 -10.29 -7.70 2.19
N THR A 509 -9.56 -6.90 2.97
CA THR A 509 -10.06 -5.60 3.41
C THR A 509 -10.17 -4.63 2.25
N ALA A 510 -9.27 -4.67 1.28
CA ALA A 510 -9.41 -3.92 0.04
C ALA A 510 -10.71 -4.25 -0.72
N GLU A 511 -11.01 -5.54 -0.90
CA GLU A 511 -12.23 -5.99 -1.58
C GLU A 511 -13.50 -5.66 -0.80
N LEU A 512 -13.49 -5.85 0.53
CA LEU A 512 -14.57 -5.45 1.43
C LEU A 512 -14.83 -3.94 1.33
N CYS A 513 -13.78 -3.13 1.32
CA CYS A 513 -13.91 -1.69 1.21
C CYS A 513 -14.60 -1.28 -0.09
N VAL A 514 -14.20 -1.91 -1.21
CA VAL A 514 -14.82 -1.67 -2.52
C VAL A 514 -16.27 -2.16 -2.55
N HIS A 515 -16.57 -3.31 -1.92
CA HIS A 515 -17.95 -3.80 -1.79
C HIS A 515 -18.83 -2.81 -1.03
N PHE A 516 -18.40 -2.34 0.14
CA PHE A 516 -19.15 -1.40 0.96
C PHE A 516 -19.36 -0.04 0.30
N LEU A 517 -18.38 0.43 -0.49
CA LEU A 517 -18.54 1.64 -1.30
C LEU A 517 -19.58 1.46 -2.41
N LYS A 518 -19.67 0.28 -3.02
CA LYS A 518 -20.69 -0.04 -4.03
C LYS A 518 -22.08 -0.19 -3.43
N SER A 519 -22.18 -0.74 -2.22
CA SER A 519 -23.43 -0.97 -1.48
C SER A 519 -23.90 0.20 -0.61
N ASP A 520 -23.15 1.32 -0.61
CA ASP A 520 -23.45 2.54 0.18
C ASP A 520 -23.45 2.35 1.70
N GLN A 521 -22.66 1.38 2.20
CA GLN A 521 -22.54 1.04 3.62
C GLN A 521 -21.29 1.68 4.24
N LEU A 522 -21.27 3.01 4.29
CA LEU A 522 -20.10 3.78 4.74
C LEU A 522 -19.69 3.52 6.20
N TYR A 523 -20.63 3.24 7.11
CA TYR A 523 -20.30 2.96 8.51
C TYR A 523 -19.55 1.63 8.68
N GLU A 524 -19.91 0.59 7.92
CA GLU A 524 -19.20 -0.69 7.97
C GLU A 524 -17.82 -0.59 7.33
N LEU A 525 -17.70 0.23 6.28
CA LEU A 525 -16.40 0.59 5.70
C LEU A 525 -15.52 1.31 6.72
N MET A 526 -16.07 2.26 7.48
CA MET A 526 -15.32 2.99 8.50
C MET A 526 -14.92 2.08 9.67
N ASP A 527 -15.79 1.17 10.09
CA ASP A 527 -15.50 0.17 11.12
C ASP A 527 -14.40 -0.80 10.65
N THR A 528 -14.48 -1.33 9.43
CA THR A 528 -13.43 -2.21 8.88
C THR A 528 -12.09 -1.51 8.74
N LEU A 529 -12.07 -0.25 8.26
CA LEU A 529 -10.86 0.55 8.19
C LEU A 529 -10.32 0.91 9.57
N SER A 530 -11.17 1.26 10.55
CA SER A 530 -10.70 1.61 11.90
C SER A 530 -10.10 0.42 12.64
N LEU A 531 -10.64 -0.78 12.42
CA LEU A 531 -10.16 -2.02 13.00
C LEU A 531 -8.80 -2.44 12.41
N HIS A 532 -8.62 -2.34 11.09
CA HIS A 532 -7.46 -2.94 10.42
C HIS A 532 -6.37 -1.95 9.97
N ALA A 533 -6.69 -0.69 9.68
CA ALA A 533 -5.75 0.24 9.04
C ALA A 533 -4.48 0.54 9.87
N LEU A 534 -4.54 0.48 11.21
CA LEU A 534 -3.38 0.71 12.09
C LEU A 534 -2.57 -0.56 12.38
N GLN A 535 -3.09 -1.74 12.05
CA GLN A 535 -2.40 -3.02 12.25
C GLN A 535 -1.52 -3.38 11.05
N TYR A 536 -1.84 -2.85 9.89
CA TYR A 536 -1.12 -3.10 8.64
C TYR A 536 0.22 -2.38 8.56
N SER A 537 1.17 -3.02 7.89
CA SER A 537 2.42 -2.39 7.46
C SER A 537 2.17 -1.31 6.39
N LEU A 538 3.18 -0.50 6.07
CA LEU A 538 3.07 0.50 5.00
C LEU A 538 2.77 -0.14 3.63
N GLU A 539 3.32 -1.32 3.36
CA GLU A 539 3.09 -2.08 2.13
C GLU A 539 1.68 -2.64 2.07
N GLU A 540 1.19 -3.20 3.18
CA GLU A 540 -0.16 -3.74 3.28
C GLU A 540 -1.22 -2.62 3.18
N ARG A 541 -0.95 -1.45 3.77
CA ARG A 541 -1.78 -0.25 3.61
C ARG A 541 -1.81 0.24 2.17
N ALA A 542 -0.71 0.07 1.41
CA ALA A 542 -0.68 0.45 0.00
C ALA A 542 -1.67 -0.38 -0.83
N VAL A 543 -1.84 -1.68 -0.55
CA VAL A 543 -2.82 -2.54 -1.24
C VAL A 543 -4.25 -2.00 -1.08
N VAL A 544 -4.65 -1.68 0.15
CA VAL A 544 -5.99 -1.12 0.44
C VAL A 544 -6.15 0.27 -0.18
N ARG A 545 -5.14 1.12 -0.04
CA ARG A 545 -5.10 2.47 -0.64
C ARG A 545 -5.27 2.42 -2.16
N ASP A 546 -4.51 1.58 -2.84
CA ASP A 546 -4.48 1.51 -4.30
C ASP A 546 -5.81 0.95 -4.84
N ALA A 547 -6.45 0.05 -4.10
CA ALA A 547 -7.82 -0.41 -4.42
C ALA A 547 -8.86 0.71 -4.30
N LEU A 548 -8.78 1.54 -3.24
CA LEU A 548 -9.65 2.71 -3.06
C LEU A 548 -9.41 3.77 -4.15
N VAL A 549 -8.15 4.04 -4.50
CA VAL A 549 -7.80 4.95 -5.60
C VAL A 549 -8.38 4.43 -6.92
N LYS A 550 -8.19 3.14 -7.23
CA LYS A 550 -8.75 2.50 -8.43
C LYS A 550 -10.27 2.63 -8.49
N TYR A 551 -10.96 2.45 -7.37
CA TYR A 551 -12.42 2.67 -7.27
C TYR A 551 -12.82 4.12 -7.58
N CYS A 552 -12.08 5.10 -7.06
CA CYS A 552 -12.34 6.51 -7.31
C CYS A 552 -12.05 6.93 -8.76
N LEU A 553 -11.09 6.29 -9.45
CA LEU A 553 -10.75 6.59 -10.85
C LEU A 553 -11.75 6.00 -11.86
N ASP A 554 -12.53 5.01 -11.45
CA ASP A 554 -13.56 4.38 -12.28
C ASP A 554 -14.71 5.36 -12.55
N GLY A 555 -14.97 5.63 -13.84
CA GLY A 555 -15.98 6.58 -14.28
C GLY A 555 -17.41 6.06 -14.16
N ALA A 556 -17.61 4.76 -13.94
CA ALA A 556 -18.95 4.19 -13.73
C ALA A 556 -19.56 4.59 -12.38
N ASN A 557 -18.71 4.97 -11.41
CA ASN A 557 -19.14 5.26 -10.05
C ASN A 557 -19.67 6.69 -9.89
N SER A 558 -20.77 6.82 -9.14
CA SER A 558 -21.39 8.10 -8.80
C SER A 558 -20.40 9.06 -8.12
N THR A 559 -20.50 10.34 -8.44
CA THR A 559 -19.63 11.39 -7.91
C THR A 559 -19.68 11.50 -6.39
N ALA A 560 -20.86 11.30 -5.78
CA ALA A 560 -21.03 11.34 -4.33
C ALA A 560 -20.26 10.20 -3.63
N ARG A 561 -20.41 8.96 -4.10
CA ARG A 561 -19.71 7.79 -3.54
C ARG A 561 -18.20 7.90 -3.67
N VAL A 562 -17.74 8.48 -4.78
CA VAL A 562 -16.31 8.71 -5.03
C VAL A 562 -15.77 9.79 -4.12
N TRP A 563 -16.56 10.82 -3.82
CA TRP A 563 -16.20 11.83 -2.83
C TRP A 563 -16.09 11.24 -1.43
N ASP A 564 -17.04 10.39 -1.01
CA ASP A 564 -16.97 9.69 0.28
C ASP A 564 -15.79 8.71 0.34
N GLY A 565 -15.51 8.00 -0.76
CA GLY A 565 -14.31 7.16 -0.87
C GLY A 565 -13.01 7.98 -0.75
N TYR A 566 -12.99 9.17 -1.35
CA TYR A 566 -11.85 10.10 -1.26
C TYR A 566 -11.67 10.70 0.14
N THR A 567 -12.74 11.08 0.83
CA THR A 567 -12.65 11.60 2.21
C THR A 567 -12.09 10.55 3.15
N LEU A 568 -12.52 9.29 3.02
CA LEU A 568 -11.98 8.16 3.76
C LEU A 568 -10.52 7.87 3.40
N LEU A 569 -10.17 7.92 2.11
CA LEU A 569 -8.77 7.80 1.67
C LEU A 569 -7.88 8.85 2.34
N ARG A 570 -8.34 10.10 2.43
CA ARG A 570 -7.61 11.19 3.08
C ARG A 570 -7.44 10.95 4.59
N GLU A 571 -8.47 10.48 5.26
CA GLU A 571 -8.47 10.31 6.72
C GLU A 571 -7.65 9.10 7.18
N TYR A 572 -7.81 7.96 6.52
CA TYR A 572 -7.12 6.72 6.91
C TYR A 572 -5.77 6.52 6.21
N PHE A 573 -5.52 7.17 5.07
CA PHE A 573 -4.30 7.03 4.27
C PHE A 573 -3.70 8.41 3.90
N PRO A 574 -3.22 9.19 4.88
CA PRO A 574 -2.51 10.45 4.63
C PRO A 574 -1.26 10.24 3.76
N ASP A 575 -0.67 9.05 3.82
CA ASP A 575 0.52 8.60 3.07
C ASP A 575 0.27 8.39 1.56
N THR A 576 -0.91 8.74 1.05
CA THR A 576 -1.18 8.67 -0.40
C THR A 576 -0.23 9.58 -1.17
N ASN A 577 0.44 8.99 -2.16
CA ASN A 577 1.47 9.65 -2.95
C ASN A 577 0.90 10.87 -3.73
N ARG A 578 1.80 11.76 -4.17
CA ARG A 578 1.41 12.94 -4.95
C ARG A 578 0.78 12.55 -6.30
N ALA A 579 1.34 11.56 -6.99
CA ALA A 579 0.89 11.14 -8.33
C ALA A 579 -0.58 10.69 -8.34
N SER A 580 -0.98 9.79 -7.44
CA SER A 580 -2.36 9.32 -7.32
C SER A 580 -3.31 10.43 -6.87
N ARG A 581 -2.88 11.39 -6.06
CA ARG A 581 -3.71 12.57 -5.72
C ARG A 581 -3.94 13.47 -6.94
N VAL A 582 -2.94 13.64 -7.81
CA VAL A 582 -3.09 14.36 -9.10
C VAL A 582 -4.04 13.61 -10.03
N GLU A 583 -3.92 12.29 -10.14
CA GLU A 583 -4.85 11.47 -10.93
C GLU A 583 -6.30 11.58 -10.43
N LEU A 584 -6.50 11.59 -9.11
CA LEU A 584 -7.81 11.81 -8.50
C LEU A 584 -8.35 13.21 -8.82
N MET A 585 -7.50 14.24 -8.70
CA MET A 585 -7.84 15.62 -9.06
C MET A 585 -8.28 15.71 -10.53
N ASP A 586 -7.53 15.13 -11.46
CA ASP A 586 -7.87 15.10 -12.88
C ASP A 586 -9.17 14.33 -13.17
N ALA A 587 -9.42 13.25 -12.42
CA ALA A 587 -10.67 12.50 -12.56
C ALA A 587 -11.90 13.33 -12.14
N PHE A 588 -11.75 14.23 -11.16
CA PHE A 588 -12.81 15.16 -10.77
C PHE A 588 -13.00 16.30 -11.79
N PHE A 589 -11.91 16.85 -12.33
CA PHE A 589 -11.97 17.86 -13.39
C PHE A 589 -12.61 17.30 -14.67
N GLY A 590 -12.01 16.26 -15.27
CA GLY A 590 -12.37 15.80 -16.61
C GLY A 590 -13.61 14.90 -16.64
N LYS A 591 -13.51 13.69 -16.06
CA LYS A 591 -14.57 12.67 -16.20
C LYS A 591 -15.88 13.06 -15.50
N ARG A 592 -15.78 13.80 -14.40
CA ARG A 592 -16.91 14.12 -13.51
C ARG A 592 -17.43 15.54 -13.64
N ASN A 593 -16.70 16.43 -14.33
CA ASN A 593 -17.05 17.84 -14.51
C ASN A 593 -17.38 18.56 -13.18
N ARG A 594 -16.56 18.33 -12.14
CA ARG A 594 -16.70 18.91 -10.80
C ARG A 594 -15.41 19.62 -10.37
N PRO A 595 -15.14 20.83 -10.89
CA PRO A 595 -13.93 21.59 -10.58
C PRO A 595 -13.86 21.97 -9.09
N ASP A 596 -15.01 22.21 -8.46
CA ASP A 596 -15.14 22.49 -7.03
C ASP A 596 -14.50 21.39 -6.16
N MET A 597 -14.85 20.13 -6.42
CA MET A 597 -14.28 19.00 -5.67
C MET A 597 -12.81 18.78 -6.01
N ALA A 598 -12.39 19.01 -7.25
CA ALA A 598 -11.00 18.88 -7.65
C ALA A 598 -10.09 19.91 -6.93
N VAL A 599 -10.56 21.15 -6.78
CA VAL A 599 -9.82 22.18 -6.02
C VAL A 599 -9.79 21.88 -4.53
N LEU A 600 -10.81 21.22 -3.97
CA LEU A 600 -10.73 20.71 -2.60
C LEU A 600 -9.65 19.63 -2.47
N VAL A 601 -9.52 18.71 -3.45
CA VAL A 601 -8.42 17.72 -3.46
C VAL A 601 -7.07 18.41 -3.47
N PHE A 602 -6.90 19.42 -4.32
CA PHE A 602 -5.71 20.25 -4.41
C PHE A 602 -5.39 20.95 -3.07
N GLY A 603 -6.40 21.56 -2.44
CA GLY A 603 -6.28 22.19 -1.13
C GLY A 603 -5.85 21.20 -0.05
N HIS A 604 -6.36 19.97 -0.07
CA HIS A 604 -5.94 18.91 0.85
C HIS A 604 -4.50 18.45 0.61
N MET A 605 -4.02 18.42 -0.64
CA MET A 605 -2.61 18.14 -0.94
C MET A 605 -1.70 19.21 -0.35
N ARG A 606 -2.09 20.48 -0.47
CA ARG A 606 -1.32 21.61 0.06
C ARG A 606 -1.25 21.61 1.58
N ALA A 607 -2.34 21.23 2.25
CA ALA A 607 -2.42 21.16 3.70
C ALA A 607 -1.52 20.08 4.33
N GLN A 608 -0.94 19.18 3.54
CA GLN A 608 -0.05 18.13 4.06
C GLN A 608 1.26 18.72 4.61
N GLU A 609 1.77 18.07 5.66
CA GLU A 609 3.04 18.45 6.28
C GLU A 609 4.23 18.01 5.43
N ASN A 610 4.14 16.82 4.80
CA ASN A 610 5.21 16.25 3.99
C ASN A 610 5.39 17.03 2.67
N PRO A 611 6.57 17.64 2.43
CA PRO A 611 6.87 18.35 1.19
C PRO A 611 6.74 17.50 -0.07
N ALA A 612 6.98 16.18 0.02
CA ALA A 612 6.88 15.27 -1.12
C ALA A 612 5.43 15.08 -1.61
N ILE A 613 4.44 15.38 -0.77
CA ILE A 613 3.00 15.26 -1.11
C ILE A 613 2.44 16.62 -1.58
N ARG A 614 3.07 17.73 -1.18
CA ARG A 614 2.62 19.08 -1.55
C ARG A 614 2.65 19.27 -3.08
N PRO A 615 1.72 20.09 -3.62
CA PRO A 615 1.74 20.46 -5.03
C PRO A 615 3.07 21.13 -5.40
N ASP A 616 3.65 20.75 -6.53
CA ASP A 616 4.75 21.49 -7.15
C ASP A 616 4.22 22.44 -8.23
N ALA A 617 5.12 23.22 -8.84
CA ALA A 617 4.76 24.15 -9.92
C ALA A 617 3.98 23.45 -11.04
N ALA A 618 4.37 22.23 -11.42
CA ALA A 618 3.68 21.46 -12.47
C ALA A 618 2.24 21.08 -12.07
N VAL A 619 1.99 20.74 -10.81
CA VAL A 619 0.62 20.47 -10.31
C VAL A 619 -0.22 21.75 -10.29
N TYR A 620 0.34 22.91 -9.94
CA TYR A 620 -0.37 24.20 -10.06
C TYR A 620 -0.72 24.52 -11.51
N THR A 621 0.24 24.39 -12.43
CA THR A 621 0.01 24.59 -13.88
C THR A 621 -1.11 23.69 -14.37
N ARG A 622 -1.08 22.39 -14.01
CA ARG A 622 -2.12 21.42 -14.39
C ARG A 622 -3.49 21.78 -13.82
N ALA A 623 -3.58 22.19 -12.55
CA ALA A 623 -4.85 22.58 -11.94
C ALA A 623 -5.46 23.83 -12.62
N LEU A 624 -4.63 24.82 -12.94
CA LEU A 624 -5.06 26.05 -13.62
C LEU A 624 -5.46 25.79 -15.08
N GLU A 625 -4.71 24.94 -15.81
CA GLU A 625 -5.11 24.47 -17.14
C GLU A 625 -6.48 23.80 -17.13
N GLN A 626 -6.76 22.95 -16.13
CA GLN A 626 -8.06 22.29 -16.01
C GLN A 626 -9.18 23.27 -15.65
N LEU A 627 -8.91 24.30 -14.84
CA LEU A 627 -9.86 25.37 -14.56
C LEU A 627 -10.13 26.25 -15.78
N GLY A 628 -9.17 26.41 -16.69
CA GLY A 628 -9.40 27.05 -17.99
C GLY A 628 -10.34 26.25 -18.89
N ARG A 629 -10.30 24.90 -18.80
CA ARG A 629 -11.19 24.01 -19.56
C ARG A 629 -12.57 23.85 -18.93
N HIS A 630 -12.62 23.80 -17.60
CA HIS A 630 -13.83 23.65 -16.79
C HIS A 630 -13.99 24.88 -15.90
N PRO A 631 -14.55 25.98 -16.43
CA PRO A 631 -14.51 27.28 -15.78
C PRO A 631 -15.33 27.29 -14.49
N ASP A 632 -14.67 27.67 -13.39
CA ASP A 632 -15.27 27.96 -12.10
C ASP A 632 -14.49 29.08 -11.41
N ARG A 633 -15.14 30.24 -11.28
CA ARG A 633 -14.53 31.47 -10.78
C ARG A 633 -14.12 31.38 -9.30
N GLU A 634 -14.92 30.69 -8.48
CA GLU A 634 -14.63 30.55 -7.05
C GLU A 634 -13.40 29.64 -6.82
N SER A 635 -13.36 28.53 -7.55
CA SER A 635 -12.25 27.59 -7.57
C SER A 635 -10.95 28.23 -8.07
N LEU A 636 -11.01 29.04 -9.13
CA LEU A 636 -9.86 29.81 -9.62
C LEU A 636 -9.32 30.79 -8.58
N GLY A 637 -10.20 31.57 -7.95
CA GLY A 637 -9.81 32.48 -6.88
C GLY A 637 -9.12 31.75 -5.73
N THR A 638 -9.59 30.55 -5.39
CA THR A 638 -9.01 29.71 -4.34
C THR A 638 -7.60 29.23 -4.71
N VAL A 639 -7.41 28.64 -5.90
CA VAL A 639 -6.09 28.14 -6.35
C VAL A 639 -5.09 29.29 -6.51
N HIS A 640 -5.51 30.42 -7.04
CA HIS A 640 -4.63 31.59 -7.21
C HIS A 640 -4.24 32.21 -5.85
N ASN A 641 -5.19 32.36 -4.91
CA ASN A 641 -4.86 32.75 -3.54
C ASN A 641 -3.91 31.75 -2.89
N MET A 642 -4.07 30.46 -3.21
CA MET A 642 -3.17 29.45 -2.70
C MET A 642 -1.74 29.65 -3.22
N LEU A 643 -1.58 29.86 -4.52
CA LEU A 643 -0.30 30.12 -5.17
C LEU A 643 0.40 31.36 -4.58
N LYS A 644 -0.32 32.47 -4.39
CA LYS A 644 0.23 33.70 -3.79
C LYS A 644 0.82 33.50 -2.39
N MET A 645 0.28 32.55 -1.64
CA MET A 645 0.73 32.24 -0.28
C MET A 645 1.84 31.18 -0.26
N ASP A 646 2.24 30.63 -1.41
CA ASP A 646 3.22 29.55 -1.52
C ASP A 646 4.61 30.11 -1.85
N ALA A 647 5.41 30.37 -0.82
CA ALA A 647 6.76 30.90 -0.98
C ALA A 647 7.75 29.90 -1.60
N THR A 648 7.37 28.63 -1.76
CA THR A 648 8.25 27.58 -2.31
C THR A 648 8.27 27.57 -3.84
N ILE A 649 7.30 28.22 -4.47
CA ILE A 649 7.11 28.20 -5.92
C ILE A 649 7.49 29.55 -6.51
N GLN A 650 8.38 29.50 -7.50
CA GLN A 650 8.66 30.65 -8.36
C GLN A 650 7.82 30.52 -9.62
N PRO A 651 7.02 31.55 -9.98
CA PRO A 651 6.20 31.51 -11.17
C PRO A 651 7.08 31.56 -12.42
N ASP A 652 6.91 30.56 -13.29
CA ASP A 652 7.54 30.47 -14.60
C ASP A 652 6.55 30.87 -15.71
N THR A 653 7.04 31.05 -16.95
CA THR A 653 6.18 31.38 -18.10
C THR A 653 5.04 30.38 -18.28
N LYS A 654 5.25 29.10 -17.97
CA LYS A 654 4.20 28.07 -18.06
C LYS A 654 3.09 28.28 -17.03
N LEU A 655 3.43 28.64 -15.81
CA LEU A 655 2.45 28.94 -14.77
C LEU A 655 1.67 30.22 -15.10
N TYR A 656 2.33 31.25 -15.61
CA TYR A 656 1.63 32.45 -16.09
C TYR A 656 0.71 32.16 -17.27
N ASN A 657 1.14 31.33 -18.23
CA ASN A 657 0.28 30.84 -19.31
C ASN A 657 -0.97 30.13 -18.77
N ALA A 658 -0.80 29.29 -17.73
CA ALA A 658 -1.93 28.59 -17.11
C ALA A 658 -2.87 29.55 -16.37
N LEU A 659 -2.35 30.58 -15.69
CA LEU A 659 -3.16 31.65 -15.10
C LEU A 659 -3.95 32.40 -16.18
N MET A 660 -3.30 32.78 -17.28
CA MET A 660 -3.97 33.41 -18.42
C MET A 660 -5.12 32.54 -18.94
N MET A 661 -4.86 31.24 -19.16
CA MET A 661 -5.89 30.30 -19.62
C MET A 661 -7.07 30.21 -18.64
N ALA A 662 -6.80 30.10 -17.35
CA ALA A 662 -7.82 29.97 -16.33
C ALA A 662 -8.71 31.21 -16.23
N TYR A 663 -8.11 32.40 -16.24
CA TYR A 663 -8.82 33.68 -16.15
C TYR A 663 -9.68 33.97 -17.38
N THR A 664 -9.14 33.75 -18.58
CA THR A 664 -9.91 33.89 -19.82
C THR A 664 -11.04 32.87 -19.90
N GLY A 665 -10.80 31.62 -19.50
CA GLY A 665 -11.85 30.60 -19.45
C GLY A 665 -12.99 30.95 -18.49
N CYS A 666 -12.68 31.58 -17.35
CA CYS A 666 -13.66 32.04 -16.38
C CYS A 666 -14.35 33.37 -16.75
N GLY A 667 -14.06 33.94 -17.93
CA GLY A 667 -14.70 35.16 -18.43
C GLY A 667 -14.10 36.47 -17.89
N ASP A 668 -12.86 36.45 -17.39
CA ASP A 668 -12.12 37.63 -16.94
C ASP A 668 -10.82 37.78 -17.74
N PRO A 669 -10.90 38.21 -19.01
CA PRO A 669 -9.73 38.32 -19.87
C PRO A 669 -8.86 39.56 -19.55
N GLU A 670 -9.37 40.54 -18.83
CA GLU A 670 -8.60 41.74 -18.42
C GLU A 670 -7.45 41.36 -17.48
N THR A 671 -7.74 40.56 -16.46
CA THR A 671 -6.71 40.03 -15.55
C THR A 671 -5.71 39.14 -16.28
N SER A 672 -6.14 38.40 -17.31
CA SER A 672 -5.21 37.66 -18.16
C SER A 672 -4.21 38.57 -18.88
N LEU A 673 -4.59 39.79 -19.28
CA LEU A 673 -3.66 40.74 -19.91
C LEU A 673 -2.64 41.32 -18.92
N GLU A 674 -2.92 41.29 -17.62
CA GLU A 674 -1.96 41.65 -16.58
C GLU A 674 -0.82 40.63 -16.54
N PHE A 675 -1.15 39.34 -16.53
CA PHE A 675 -0.15 38.27 -16.58
C PHE A 675 0.65 38.26 -17.89
N TRP A 676 0.04 38.61 -19.02
CA TRP A 676 0.79 38.80 -20.28
C TRP A 676 1.88 39.88 -20.16
N ARG A 677 1.59 40.98 -19.44
CA ARG A 677 2.58 42.04 -19.20
C ARG A 677 3.72 41.53 -18.31
N GLU A 678 3.41 40.69 -17.33
CA GLU A 678 4.43 40.05 -16.49
C GLU A 678 5.31 39.09 -17.32
N ILE A 679 4.72 38.27 -18.20
CA ILE A 679 5.48 37.40 -19.13
C ILE A 679 6.38 38.24 -20.04
N SER A 680 5.84 39.31 -20.63
CA SER A 680 6.58 40.19 -21.55
C SER A 680 7.74 40.92 -20.87
N GLY A 681 7.63 41.18 -19.56
CA GLY A 681 8.69 41.80 -18.75
C GLY A 681 9.62 40.79 -18.07
N SER A 682 9.29 39.50 -18.11
CA SER A 682 10.10 38.43 -17.52
C SER A 682 11.36 38.14 -18.36
N PRO A 683 12.46 37.68 -17.74
CA PRO A 683 13.66 37.30 -18.49
C PRO A 683 13.44 36.08 -19.40
N ASP A 684 12.45 35.24 -19.08
CA ASP A 684 12.12 34.03 -19.85
C ASP A 684 11.37 34.37 -21.16
N GLY A 685 10.66 35.50 -21.19
CA GLY A 685 9.92 35.98 -22.35
C GLY A 685 8.70 35.13 -22.74
N PRO A 686 7.93 35.59 -23.75
CA PRO A 686 6.75 34.86 -24.22
C PRO A 686 7.14 33.65 -25.08
N THR A 687 6.42 32.54 -24.88
CA THR A 687 6.50 31.34 -25.72
C THR A 687 5.42 31.35 -26.81
N TYR A 688 5.52 30.46 -27.82
CA TYR A 688 4.46 30.32 -28.82
C TYR A 688 3.09 29.98 -28.20
N ASP A 689 3.09 29.19 -27.13
CA ASP A 689 1.86 28.89 -26.37
C ASP A 689 1.33 30.14 -25.66
N SER A 690 2.21 31.00 -25.13
CA SER A 690 1.81 32.29 -24.54
C SER A 690 1.13 33.20 -25.57
N LEU A 691 1.62 33.20 -26.83
CA LEU A 691 1.05 33.98 -27.92
C LEU A 691 -0.32 33.43 -28.36
N ALA A 692 -0.46 32.11 -28.48
CA ALA A 692 -1.74 31.47 -28.80
C ALA A 692 -2.79 31.78 -27.72
N ILE A 693 -2.42 31.67 -26.44
CA ILE A 693 -3.31 32.00 -25.32
C ILE A 693 -3.69 33.48 -25.37
N LEU A 694 -2.74 34.39 -25.61
CA LEU A 694 -3.00 35.82 -25.75
C LEU A 694 -4.00 36.12 -26.87
N PHE A 695 -3.83 35.53 -28.06
CA PHE A 695 -4.79 35.77 -29.14
C PHE A 695 -6.17 35.21 -28.80
N TRP A 696 -6.22 34.07 -28.11
CA TRP A 696 -7.49 33.57 -27.55
C TRP A 696 -8.09 34.49 -26.49
N THR A 697 -7.28 35.18 -25.68
CA THR A 697 -7.80 36.18 -24.74
C THR A 697 -8.33 37.42 -25.45
N CYS A 698 -7.64 37.88 -26.50
CA CYS A 698 -8.08 38.95 -27.39
C CYS A 698 -9.39 38.63 -28.11
N GLU A 699 -9.65 37.36 -28.47
CA GLU A 699 -10.94 36.92 -29.03
C GLU A 699 -12.13 37.23 -28.10
N LYS A 700 -11.92 37.13 -26.78
CA LYS A 700 -12.98 37.36 -25.77
C LYS A 700 -13.06 38.80 -25.28
N LEU A 701 -12.06 39.64 -25.60
CA LEU A 701 -12.01 41.04 -25.20
C LEU A 701 -12.75 41.93 -26.20
N PRO A 702 -13.53 42.92 -25.73
CA PRO A 702 -14.01 43.98 -26.62
C PRO A 702 -12.81 44.78 -27.13
N PHE A 703 -12.76 45.03 -28.45
CA PHE A 703 -11.63 45.72 -29.12
C PHE A 703 -10.26 45.01 -28.95
N GLY A 704 -10.27 43.68 -28.79
CA GLY A 704 -9.05 42.88 -28.67
C GLY A 704 -8.21 42.79 -29.95
N ASP A 705 -8.77 43.18 -31.10
CA ASP A 705 -8.15 43.18 -32.42
C ASP A 705 -7.01 44.19 -32.54
N GLU A 706 -7.16 45.40 -31.97
CA GLU A 706 -6.08 46.40 -31.95
C GLU A 706 -4.85 45.83 -31.23
N ARG A 707 -5.08 45.22 -30.06
CA ARG A 707 -4.01 44.64 -29.24
C ARG A 707 -3.38 43.41 -29.90
N ALA A 708 -4.19 42.55 -30.49
CA ALA A 708 -3.71 41.41 -31.27
C ALA A 708 -2.87 41.89 -32.46
N GLY A 709 -3.30 42.94 -33.15
CA GLY A 709 -2.57 43.58 -34.26
C GLY A 709 -1.23 44.18 -33.83
N GLU A 710 -1.15 44.84 -32.67
CA GLU A 710 0.10 45.36 -32.13
C GLU A 710 1.13 44.25 -31.88
N VAL A 711 0.70 43.14 -31.28
CA VAL A 711 1.57 42.00 -30.97
C VAL A 711 1.96 41.25 -32.25
N TRP A 712 1.02 41.10 -33.19
CA TRP A 712 1.27 40.53 -34.51
C TRP A 712 2.31 41.33 -35.29
N ALA A 713 2.17 42.66 -35.34
CA ALA A 713 3.12 43.55 -36.00
C ALA A 713 4.52 43.47 -35.37
N LYS A 714 4.62 43.31 -34.04
CA LYS A 714 5.89 43.09 -33.36
C LYS A 714 6.52 41.75 -33.74
N MET A 715 5.72 40.69 -33.83
CA MET A 715 6.19 39.35 -34.22
C MET A 715 6.73 39.34 -35.65
N MET A 716 6.03 39.98 -36.59
CA MET A 716 6.48 40.14 -37.98
C MET A 716 7.78 40.96 -38.08
N ARG A 717 7.93 42.02 -37.28
CA ARG A 717 9.19 42.82 -37.23
C ARG A 717 10.37 42.03 -36.67
N MET A 718 10.12 41.04 -35.83
CA MET A 718 11.13 40.16 -35.27
C MET A 718 11.42 38.96 -36.18
N GLU A 719 10.77 38.86 -37.35
CA GLU A 719 10.92 37.79 -38.34
C GLU A 719 10.78 36.38 -37.73
N VAL A 720 9.87 36.23 -36.76
CA VAL A 720 9.62 34.95 -36.09
C VAL A 720 8.75 34.06 -36.97
N GLU A 721 9.17 32.81 -37.19
CA GLU A 721 8.35 31.81 -37.88
C GLU A 721 7.11 31.46 -37.05
N VAL A 722 5.91 31.67 -37.62
CA VAL A 722 4.65 31.50 -36.89
C VAL A 722 4.05 30.12 -37.15
N PRO A 723 3.90 29.27 -36.11
CA PRO A 723 3.22 27.99 -36.26
C PRO A 723 1.75 28.15 -36.68
N PRO A 724 1.18 27.17 -37.40
CA PRO A 724 -0.22 27.20 -37.85
C PRO A 724 -1.25 27.45 -36.73
N TYR A 725 -1.04 26.87 -35.54
CA TYR A 725 -1.98 27.04 -34.42
C TYR A 725 -2.00 28.47 -33.87
N VAL A 726 -0.85 29.15 -33.82
CA VAL A 726 -0.73 30.55 -33.36
C VAL A 726 -1.42 31.49 -34.35
N PHE A 727 -1.26 31.24 -35.65
CA PHE A 727 -1.96 32.00 -36.69
C PHE A 727 -3.48 31.78 -36.65
N GLY A 728 -3.92 30.54 -36.45
CA GLY A 728 -5.33 30.24 -36.25
C GLY A 728 -5.94 31.00 -35.06
N ALA A 729 -5.22 31.07 -33.94
CA ALA A 729 -5.63 31.86 -32.78
C ALA A 729 -5.69 33.37 -33.10
N TYR A 730 -4.74 33.91 -33.87
CA TYR A 730 -4.77 35.30 -34.34
C TYR A 730 -5.99 35.59 -35.24
N CYS A 731 -6.29 34.70 -36.20
CA CYS A 731 -7.51 34.81 -37.00
C CYS A 731 -8.78 34.75 -36.15
N GLY A 732 -8.78 33.93 -35.09
CA GLY A 732 -9.83 33.93 -34.07
C GLY A 732 -9.97 35.27 -33.37
N ALA A 733 -8.87 35.89 -32.94
CA ALA A 733 -8.88 37.21 -32.29
C ALA A 733 -9.51 38.30 -33.16
N VAL A 734 -9.17 38.34 -34.45
CA VAL A 734 -9.75 39.31 -35.41
C VAL A 734 -11.23 39.00 -35.68
N ALA A 735 -11.59 37.71 -35.79
CA ALA A 735 -12.97 37.28 -35.95
C ALA A 735 -13.85 37.60 -34.73
N GLY A 736 -13.28 37.57 -33.52
CA GLY A 736 -13.98 37.90 -32.27
C GLY A 736 -14.60 39.30 -32.24
N ASN A 737 -13.99 40.26 -32.92
CA ASN A 737 -14.52 41.64 -33.01
C ASN A 737 -15.64 41.79 -34.07
N GLY A 738 -15.93 40.74 -34.85
CA GLY A 738 -16.99 40.73 -35.86
C GLY A 738 -16.61 41.29 -37.23
N ASP A 739 -15.34 41.62 -37.48
CA ASP A 739 -14.86 42.09 -38.79
C ASP A 739 -14.57 40.90 -39.73
N VAL A 740 -15.63 40.42 -40.38
CA VAL A 740 -15.57 39.30 -41.33
C VAL A 740 -14.67 39.62 -42.54
N ASP A 741 -14.64 40.88 -42.99
CA ASP A 741 -13.89 41.27 -44.18
C ASP A 741 -12.38 41.30 -43.91
N ALA A 742 -11.96 41.72 -42.71
CA ALA A 742 -10.57 41.61 -42.28
C ALA A 742 -10.10 40.16 -42.19
N VAL A 743 -10.93 39.26 -41.65
CA VAL A 743 -10.61 37.81 -41.58
C VAL A 743 -10.50 37.20 -42.98
N LYS A 744 -11.43 37.52 -43.89
CA LYS A 744 -11.39 37.07 -45.30
C LYS A 744 -10.11 37.54 -46.01
N LYS A 745 -9.64 38.77 -45.76
CA LYS A 745 -8.37 39.28 -46.28
C LYS A 745 -7.17 38.52 -45.72
N LEU A 746 -7.14 38.27 -44.41
CA LEU A 746 -6.06 37.51 -43.76
C LEU A 746 -5.90 36.11 -44.36
N PHE A 747 -6.98 35.40 -44.66
CA PHE A 747 -6.93 34.10 -45.32
C PHE A 747 -6.44 34.17 -46.79
N LYS A 748 -6.79 35.24 -47.53
CA LYS A 748 -6.32 35.44 -48.91
C LYS A 748 -4.83 35.77 -48.97
N GLU A 749 -4.35 36.57 -48.01
CA GLU A 749 -2.95 37.00 -47.92
C GLU A 749 -2.05 35.98 -47.22
N MET A 750 -2.62 34.92 -46.64
CA MET A 750 -1.93 33.92 -45.84
C MET A 750 -0.74 33.25 -46.56
N LYS A 751 -0.88 33.00 -47.87
CA LYS A 751 0.19 32.43 -48.71
C LYS A 751 1.40 33.36 -48.83
N GLY A 752 1.19 34.67 -48.79
CA GLY A 752 2.24 35.68 -48.85
C GLY A 752 2.86 35.99 -47.48
N ILE A 753 2.08 35.87 -46.39
CA ILE A 753 2.52 36.26 -45.04
C ILE A 753 3.22 35.10 -44.31
N VAL A 754 2.70 33.87 -44.38
CA VAL A 754 3.22 32.75 -43.57
C VAL A 754 3.56 31.48 -44.39
N GLY A 755 3.20 31.45 -45.67
CA GLY A 755 3.69 30.44 -46.61
C GLY A 755 2.99 29.06 -46.59
N TYR A 756 1.96 28.87 -45.75
CA TYR A 756 1.13 27.65 -45.72
C TYR A 756 -0.31 27.88 -46.23
N TYR A 757 -1.08 26.80 -46.37
CA TYR A 757 -2.47 26.78 -46.83
C TYR A 757 -3.47 26.72 -45.66
N PRO A 758 -4.69 27.30 -45.75
CA PRO A 758 -5.62 27.34 -44.62
C PRO A 758 -5.98 25.94 -44.11
N ASP A 759 -5.73 25.73 -42.82
CA ASP A 759 -6.02 24.46 -42.17
C ASP A 759 -7.47 24.39 -41.69
N ASN A 760 -8.03 23.18 -41.59
CA ASN A 760 -9.40 22.94 -41.14
C ASN A 760 -9.63 23.59 -39.77
N SER A 761 -8.67 23.44 -38.85
CA SER A 761 -8.75 24.00 -37.50
C SER A 761 -8.76 25.53 -37.46
N MET A 762 -8.11 26.21 -38.42
CA MET A 762 -8.13 27.68 -38.51
C MET A 762 -9.53 28.18 -38.94
N LEU A 763 -10.11 27.58 -39.98
CA LEU A 763 -11.46 27.91 -40.44
C LEU A 763 -12.50 27.69 -39.33
N ARG A 764 -12.34 26.61 -38.54
CA ARG A 764 -13.17 26.33 -37.37
C ARG A 764 -13.06 27.42 -36.30
N ILE A 765 -11.84 27.79 -35.92
CA ILE A 765 -11.58 28.78 -34.87
C ILE A 765 -12.18 30.13 -35.27
N SER A 766 -11.94 30.57 -36.51
CA SER A 766 -12.50 31.82 -37.03
C SER A 766 -14.03 31.80 -37.09
N TYR A 767 -14.65 30.70 -37.52
CA TYR A 767 -16.12 30.57 -37.55
C TYR A 767 -16.72 30.61 -36.14
N ASN A 768 -16.15 29.86 -35.19
CA ASN A 768 -16.63 29.81 -33.81
C ASN A 768 -16.42 31.15 -33.06
N ALA A 769 -15.39 31.92 -33.43
CA ALA A 769 -15.11 33.22 -32.83
C ALA A 769 -16.10 34.33 -33.23
N LEU A 770 -16.81 34.18 -34.36
CA LEU A 770 -17.72 35.22 -34.86
C LEU A 770 -18.94 35.42 -33.92
N PRO A 771 -19.32 36.68 -33.61
CA PRO A 771 -20.34 36.96 -32.62
C PRO A 771 -21.79 36.80 -33.11
N ASN A 772 -22.08 36.84 -34.41
CA ASN A 772 -23.45 36.79 -34.92
C ASN A 772 -23.64 35.67 -35.93
N GLN A 773 -24.83 35.03 -35.95
CA GLN A 773 -25.15 33.96 -36.92
C GLN A 773 -25.09 34.46 -38.36
N GLU A 774 -25.54 35.69 -38.65
CA GLU A 774 -25.45 36.29 -40.00
C GLU A 774 -23.99 36.41 -40.49
N LEU A 775 -23.07 36.72 -39.57
CA LEU A 775 -21.64 36.80 -39.87
C LEU A 775 -21.05 35.40 -40.06
N GLN A 776 -21.50 34.43 -39.26
CA GLN A 776 -21.15 33.01 -39.41
C GLN A 776 -21.61 32.46 -40.77
N ASP A 777 -22.84 32.74 -41.18
CA ASP A 777 -23.41 32.30 -42.46
C ASP A 777 -22.67 32.95 -43.63
N SER A 778 -22.39 34.26 -43.56
CA SER A 778 -21.57 34.98 -44.55
C SER A 778 -20.13 34.45 -44.65
N PHE A 779 -19.56 33.97 -43.55
CA PHE A 779 -18.25 33.33 -43.53
C PHE A 779 -18.32 31.90 -44.09
N GLU A 780 -19.37 31.13 -43.76
CA GLU A 780 -19.61 29.78 -44.26
C GLU A 780 -19.81 29.76 -45.78
N GLU A 781 -20.63 30.68 -46.32
CA GLU A 781 -20.84 30.81 -47.77
C GLU A 781 -19.52 31.12 -48.49
N TRP A 782 -18.71 32.01 -47.93
CA TRP A 782 -17.40 32.34 -48.47
C TRP A 782 -16.41 31.17 -48.37
N ALA A 783 -16.35 30.48 -47.23
CA ALA A 783 -15.45 29.36 -47.01
C ALA A 783 -15.78 28.17 -47.93
N LYS A 784 -17.07 27.92 -48.21
CA LYS A 784 -17.53 26.92 -49.20
C LYS A 784 -17.12 27.26 -50.63
N GLN A 785 -17.03 28.55 -50.97
CA GLN A 785 -16.65 29.01 -52.31
C GLN A 785 -15.13 28.95 -52.54
N GLU A 786 -14.33 29.41 -51.58
CA GLU A 786 -12.87 29.52 -51.74
C GLU A 786 -12.13 28.24 -51.30
N PHE A 787 -12.63 27.52 -50.29
CA PHE A 787 -11.97 26.34 -49.71
C PHE A 787 -12.92 25.12 -49.57
N PRO A 788 -13.49 24.60 -50.68
CA PRO A 788 -14.51 23.55 -50.64
C PRO A 788 -14.00 22.23 -50.03
N GLU A 789 -12.75 21.85 -50.28
CA GLU A 789 -12.17 20.59 -49.78
C GLU A 789 -11.92 20.62 -48.25
N SER A 790 -11.39 21.73 -47.73
CA SER A 790 -11.13 21.92 -46.29
C SER A 790 -12.42 22.03 -45.50
N TRP A 791 -13.42 22.74 -46.05
CA TRP A 791 -14.73 22.88 -45.40
C TRP A 791 -15.51 21.56 -45.37
N ALA A 792 -15.49 20.77 -46.45
CA ALA A 792 -16.15 19.46 -46.49
C ALA A 792 -15.55 18.46 -45.48
N LYS A 793 -14.22 18.49 -45.29
CA LYS A 793 -13.54 17.68 -44.26
C LYS A 793 -13.96 18.10 -42.85
N LEU A 794 -14.06 19.41 -42.60
CA LEU A 794 -14.49 19.96 -41.32
C LEU A 794 -15.94 19.58 -40.96
N GLU A 795 -16.86 19.60 -41.93
CA GLU A 795 -18.25 19.15 -41.72
C GLU A 795 -18.36 17.63 -41.45
N ALA A 796 -17.45 16.83 -42.01
CA ALA A 796 -17.41 15.39 -41.80
C ALA A 796 -16.78 14.98 -40.45
N GLU A 797 -15.76 15.70 -39.99
CA GLU A 797 -14.98 15.35 -38.79
C GLU A 797 -15.59 15.89 -37.48
N VAL A 798 -16.28 17.03 -37.52
CA VAL A 798 -16.71 17.73 -36.30
C VAL A 798 -18.23 17.95 -36.25
N PRO A 799 -18.94 17.38 -35.25
CA PRO A 799 -20.38 17.60 -35.10
C PRO A 799 -20.70 19.04 -34.65
N ARG A 800 -21.72 19.65 -35.27
CA ARG A 800 -22.26 20.97 -34.87
C ARG A 800 -23.10 20.84 -33.58
N SER A 801 -22.90 21.75 -32.63
CA SER A 801 -23.75 21.98 -31.47
C SER A 801 -24.54 23.27 -31.68
N LYS A 802 -25.85 23.27 -31.42
CA LYS A 802 -26.66 24.50 -31.44
C LYS A 802 -26.81 25.00 -30.02
N ASP A 803 -26.35 26.21 -29.76
CA ASP A 803 -26.51 26.84 -28.46
C ASP A 803 -27.89 27.51 -28.39
N SER A 804 -28.78 26.98 -27.54
CA SER A 804 -30.18 27.40 -27.47
C SER A 804 -30.39 28.81 -26.91
N ILE A 805 -29.34 29.42 -26.34
CA ILE A 805 -29.40 30.72 -25.66
C ILE A 805 -28.99 31.88 -26.58
N VAL A 806 -28.09 31.64 -27.55
CA VAL A 806 -27.51 32.69 -28.41
C VAL A 806 -27.85 32.50 -29.90
N ALA A 807 -28.59 31.44 -30.26
CA ALA A 807 -28.90 31.09 -31.65
C ALA A 807 -27.65 31.01 -32.55
N ARG A 808 -26.55 30.50 -31.99
CA ARG A 808 -25.28 30.24 -32.68
C ARG A 808 -25.12 28.75 -32.97
N SER A 809 -24.56 28.39 -34.11
CA SER A 809 -24.07 27.03 -34.37
C SER A 809 -22.56 26.98 -34.20
N GLU A 810 -22.07 26.13 -33.31
CA GLU A 810 -20.64 25.98 -33.04
C GLU A 810 -20.16 24.58 -33.42
N PHE A 811 -18.98 24.48 -34.02
CA PHE A 811 -18.29 23.20 -34.20
C PHE A 811 -17.69 22.77 -32.86
N ARG A 812 -18.05 21.57 -32.34
CA ARG A 812 -17.50 21.07 -31.08
C ARG A 812 -15.98 20.91 -31.17
N LYS A 813 -15.22 21.41 -30.19
CA LYS A 813 -13.78 21.13 -30.11
C LYS A 813 -13.56 19.60 -29.97
N PRO A 814 -12.70 18.97 -30.80
CA PRO A 814 -12.30 17.58 -30.60
C PRO A 814 -11.61 17.45 -29.24
N ARG A 815 -11.80 16.31 -28.56
CA ARG A 815 -11.21 16.04 -27.23
C ARG A 815 -9.68 16.09 -27.22
N ASP A 816 -9.02 15.84 -28.35
CA ASP A 816 -7.57 15.73 -28.45
C ASP A 816 -6.87 17.04 -28.89
N GLU A 817 -7.63 18.03 -29.40
CA GLU A 817 -7.15 19.38 -29.71
C GLU A 817 -7.42 20.38 -28.57
N LEU A 818 -7.54 19.89 -27.33
CA LEU A 818 -7.73 20.72 -26.12
C LEU A 818 -6.42 21.40 -25.65
N LYS A 819 -5.55 21.80 -26.58
CA LYS A 819 -4.61 22.89 -26.36
C LYS A 819 -5.18 24.13 -27.05
N PRO A 820 -5.05 25.33 -26.46
CA PRO A 820 -5.45 26.56 -27.15
C PRO A 820 -4.86 26.63 -28.56
#